data_AF-A0A7X3YCC5-F1
#
_entry.id   AF-A0A7X3YCC5-F1
#
_cell.length_a   1.000
_cell.length_b   1.000
_cell.length_c   1.000
_cell.angle_alpha   90.00
_cell.angle_beta   90.00
_cell.angle_gamma   90.00
#
_symmetry.space_group_name_H-M   'P 1'
#
loop_
_entity.id
_entity.type
_entity.pdbx_description
1 polymer ?
#
loop_
_entity_poly.entity_id
_entity_poly.type
_entity_poly.pdbx_seq_one_letter_code
_entity_poly.pdbx_strand_id
1 'polypeptide(L)'
;MANAAGSKGSRGAVKPSAQGRAGLRLQRALPGARVLYVSATGATTVTGLAYAGRLGFWGAGETPFENREEFVSAMEAGGVAAMEVVARDLKALGLYQARALSYEGIEVDILEHPLSPEQRRIYDAYAGAFKVIHANLQDALEATGIMQGEETLNRNAKSAALSAFEGAKQRFFGHLLTSMKCPSLIRAVESDLEAGRSAVIQLVSTGEALMERRIAEIPASEWGDLSIDLTPREYVLDFLAHAFPVQLQEPFTDEEGNLMSRPAVDGDGNPVLSQEALAKRDALIAKLASLPPVPAALDQIVHRFGHDAVAEVTGRSRRVLRVEDAQGERLALRPRPASASLAETAAFMDGEKRILVFSMAGGTGRSYHADLSAANTQRRVHYLLEPGWRADMAIQGLGRTHRTHQASAPLFRPVTTDVKGERRFIATIARRLDSLGAITRGQRDSQTAMAGSEATLFRAADNLESPYARAALRQFYGALWRGGLPGWPLERFEEATGLKLTYEGSLKEDLPPMPRFLNRLLALPIDEQNALFAELESRVESNIEAAVEAGTYEVGVETLIADSLTATSRETLYTHPGTGASTGLVEILRRDRLVPTTADAAFDAAAKAGAPALLVNARSKRAAVLLPAPSMLFDDGGVQERVRLLRPAVREGMARAELDASNWREAEESEWRALWEAEVAGLPSHTESRFWLVTGLLLPVWDRLGAENMRVRRLATDEGEAMIGRALDAGGVRAVRAAFGLGGGPTLGADEAFDAVMGRGEVLLLANGWRLARRRVMGAQRLEIEGPDDRRLTALKRAGCTVEIVSWRARVFAPDASVLARVLEDRPLAD
;
A
#
# COMPACT_ATOMS: atom_id res chain seq x y z
N MET A 1 -16.93 2.20 -20.24
CA MET A 1 -15.83 1.77 -21.12
C MET A 1 -14.53 1.48 -20.34
N ALA A 2 -14.60 0.93 -19.12
CA ALA A 2 -13.39 0.58 -18.37
C ALA A 2 -12.59 -0.52 -19.12
N ASN A 3 -11.26 -0.48 -19.01
CA ASN A 3 -10.36 -1.45 -19.64
C ASN A 3 -10.57 -1.54 -21.18
N ALA A 4 -10.67 -0.39 -21.86
CA ALA A 4 -10.93 -0.32 -23.30
C ALA A 4 -9.74 -0.74 -24.18
N ALA A 5 -8.54 -0.74 -23.61
CA ALA A 5 -7.32 -1.26 -24.21
C ALA A 5 -6.67 -2.24 -23.22
N GLY A 6 -5.97 -3.26 -23.73
CA GLY A 6 -5.36 -4.29 -22.88
C GLY A 6 -4.31 -3.69 -21.93
N SER A 7 -4.13 -4.33 -20.77
CA SER A 7 -3.15 -3.93 -19.77
C SER A 7 -2.30 -5.13 -19.34
N LYS A 8 -1.09 -4.90 -18.83
CA LYS A 8 -0.32 -5.95 -18.14
C LYS A 8 -0.86 -6.04 -16.71
N GLY A 9 -1.42 -7.19 -16.34
CA GLY A 9 -1.81 -7.51 -14.97
C GLY A 9 -0.82 -8.46 -14.32
N SER A 10 -0.95 -8.66 -13.01
CA SER A 10 -0.10 -9.59 -12.23
C SER A 10 -0.24 -11.07 -12.62
N ARG A 11 -1.18 -11.40 -13.54
CA ARG A 11 -1.40 -12.74 -14.09
C ARG A 11 -1.25 -12.77 -15.62
N GLY A 12 -0.55 -11.79 -16.20
CA GLY A 12 -0.34 -11.65 -17.65
C GLY A 12 -1.22 -10.57 -18.30
N ALA A 13 -1.28 -10.60 -19.63
CA ALA A 13 -2.01 -9.61 -20.42
C ALA A 13 -3.54 -9.72 -20.19
N VAL A 14 -4.15 -8.65 -19.68
CA VAL A 14 -5.60 -8.54 -19.54
C VAL A 14 -6.18 -8.10 -20.88
N LYS A 15 -7.08 -8.92 -21.44
CA LYS A 15 -7.76 -8.59 -22.69
C LYS A 15 -8.67 -7.36 -22.49
N PRO A 16 -8.76 -6.46 -23.49
CA PRO A 16 -9.66 -5.33 -23.41
C PRO A 16 -11.12 -5.76 -23.37
N SER A 17 -11.95 -5.02 -22.63
CA SER A 17 -13.38 -5.32 -22.51
C SER A 17 -14.09 -5.17 -23.85
N ALA A 18 -15.05 -6.06 -24.15
CA ALA A 18 -15.83 -6.00 -25.39
C ALA A 18 -16.57 -4.65 -25.52
N GLN A 19 -17.13 -4.16 -24.42
CA GLN A 19 -17.78 -2.84 -24.35
C GLN A 19 -16.81 -1.68 -24.61
N GLY A 20 -15.60 -1.73 -24.05
CA GLY A 20 -14.58 -0.71 -24.28
C GLY A 20 -14.07 -0.70 -25.73
N ARG A 21 -13.87 -1.89 -26.33
CA ARG A 21 -13.52 -2.02 -27.75
C ARG A 21 -14.60 -1.48 -28.67
N ALA A 22 -15.87 -1.78 -28.38
CA ALA A 22 -17.00 -1.26 -29.16
C ALA A 22 -17.04 0.28 -29.11
N GLY A 23 -16.85 0.86 -27.93
CA GLY A 23 -16.78 2.31 -27.76
C GLY A 23 -15.61 2.96 -28.51
N LEU A 24 -14.41 2.37 -28.47
CA LEU A 24 -13.26 2.86 -29.25
C LEU A 24 -13.49 2.72 -30.77
N ARG A 25 -14.10 1.61 -31.22
CA ARG A 25 -14.48 1.43 -32.63
C ARG A 25 -15.45 2.51 -33.08
N LEU A 26 -16.47 2.82 -32.28
CA LEU A 26 -17.43 3.87 -32.56
C LEU A 26 -16.74 5.24 -32.68
N GLN A 27 -15.83 5.56 -31.75
CA GLN A 27 -15.03 6.79 -31.84
C GLN A 27 -14.19 6.83 -33.12
N ARG A 28 -13.57 5.73 -33.55
CA ARG A 28 -12.76 5.71 -34.78
C ARG A 28 -13.60 5.81 -36.05
N ALA A 29 -14.78 5.19 -36.06
CA ALA A 29 -15.70 5.21 -37.20
C ALA A 29 -16.33 6.59 -37.45
N LEU A 30 -16.40 7.44 -36.41
CA LEU A 30 -17.06 8.75 -36.48
C LEU A 30 -16.08 9.90 -36.17
N PRO A 31 -15.07 10.17 -37.02
CA PRO A 31 -14.02 11.16 -36.72
C PRO A 31 -14.57 12.56 -36.44
N GLY A 32 -15.62 13.00 -37.13
CA GLY A 32 -16.26 14.31 -36.93
C GLY A 32 -17.24 14.42 -35.76
N ALA A 33 -17.58 13.32 -35.08
CA ALA A 33 -18.52 13.36 -33.95
C ALA A 33 -17.91 14.04 -32.73
N ARG A 34 -18.68 14.88 -32.03
CA ARG A 34 -18.28 15.45 -30.73
C ARG A 34 -18.45 14.39 -29.64
N VAL A 35 -17.44 14.19 -28.80
CA VAL A 35 -17.44 13.17 -27.74
C VAL A 35 -17.26 13.84 -26.39
N LEU A 36 -18.18 13.59 -25.46
CA LEU A 36 -18.05 13.98 -24.06
C LEU A 36 -17.77 12.73 -23.22
N TYR A 37 -16.66 12.72 -22.49
CA TYR A 37 -16.30 11.65 -21.58
C TYR A 37 -16.83 11.95 -20.17
N VAL A 38 -17.74 11.12 -19.67
CA VAL A 38 -18.26 11.22 -18.30
C VAL A 38 -17.77 10.01 -17.50
N SER A 39 -17.15 10.26 -16.35
CA SER A 39 -16.60 9.19 -15.53
C SER A 39 -16.64 9.52 -14.05
N ALA A 40 -17.17 8.59 -13.25
CA ALA A 40 -17.15 8.68 -11.79
C ALA A 40 -15.78 8.29 -11.19
N THR A 41 -14.97 7.51 -11.92
CA THR A 41 -13.70 6.93 -11.43
C THR A 41 -12.56 7.07 -12.45
N GLY A 42 -12.73 7.81 -13.54
CA GLY A 42 -11.86 7.75 -14.71
C GLY A 42 -10.40 8.15 -14.47
N ALA A 43 -10.15 8.94 -13.43
CA ALA A 43 -8.81 9.39 -13.07
C ALA A 43 -8.10 8.49 -12.03
N THR A 44 -8.74 7.45 -11.48
CA THR A 44 -8.15 6.70 -10.35
C THR A 44 -6.86 5.95 -10.69
N THR A 45 -6.70 5.53 -11.96
CA THR A 45 -5.45 4.95 -12.49
C THR A 45 -5.22 5.46 -13.91
N VAL A 46 -3.96 5.60 -14.32
CA VAL A 46 -3.58 6.07 -15.67
C VAL A 46 -4.23 5.19 -16.76
N THR A 47 -4.23 3.88 -16.54
CA THR A 47 -4.86 2.89 -17.42
C THR A 47 -6.37 3.09 -17.59
N GLY A 48 -7.03 3.72 -16.62
CA GLY A 48 -8.45 4.09 -16.68
C GLY A 48 -8.76 5.12 -17.75
N LEU A 49 -7.80 5.95 -18.15
CA LEU A 49 -7.96 6.99 -19.19
C LEU A 49 -7.84 6.46 -20.62
N ALA A 50 -7.56 5.16 -20.82
CA ALA A 50 -7.30 4.58 -22.14
C ALA A 50 -8.47 4.73 -23.14
N TYR A 51 -9.70 4.94 -22.67
CA TYR A 51 -10.86 5.17 -23.56
C TYR A 51 -10.98 6.62 -24.06
N ALA A 52 -10.24 7.55 -23.45
CA ALA A 52 -10.33 8.99 -23.66
C ALA A 52 -9.25 9.51 -24.62
N GLY A 53 -8.89 8.72 -25.64
CA GLY A 53 -7.79 9.04 -26.56
C GLY A 53 -7.97 10.32 -27.38
N ARG A 54 -9.19 10.87 -27.49
CA ARG A 54 -9.44 12.16 -28.16
C ARG A 54 -9.08 13.38 -27.33
N LEU A 55 -8.67 13.20 -26.08
CA LEU A 55 -8.16 14.28 -25.23
C LEU A 55 -6.69 14.64 -25.54
N GLY A 56 -6.06 14.00 -26.53
CA GLY A 56 -4.72 14.40 -27.00
C GLY A 56 -3.56 13.92 -26.14
N PHE A 57 -3.78 12.97 -25.23
CA PHE A 57 -2.72 12.46 -24.34
C PHE A 57 -1.51 11.87 -25.06
N TRP A 58 -1.72 11.29 -26.25
CA TRP A 58 -0.68 10.67 -27.08
C TRP A 58 -1.07 10.73 -28.56
N GLY A 59 -0.08 10.71 -29.45
CA GLY A 59 -0.27 10.57 -30.90
C GLY A 59 -0.92 11.76 -31.62
N ALA A 60 -1.26 12.84 -30.91
CA ALA A 60 -1.84 14.06 -31.48
C ALA A 60 -0.81 15.18 -31.76
N GLY A 61 0.46 14.98 -31.37
CA GLY A 61 1.55 15.96 -31.53
C GLY A 61 1.56 17.10 -30.50
N GLU A 62 0.54 17.21 -29.67
CA GLU A 62 0.44 18.21 -28.58
C GLU A 62 1.18 17.77 -27.29
N THR A 63 1.54 16.49 -27.19
CA THR A 63 2.31 15.90 -26.10
C THR A 63 3.49 15.09 -26.67
N PRO A 64 4.55 14.86 -25.90
CA PRO A 64 5.72 14.12 -26.38
C PRO A 64 5.51 12.61 -26.48
N PHE A 65 4.31 12.11 -26.18
CA PHE A 65 4.02 10.68 -26.17
C PHE A 65 3.52 10.23 -27.53
N GLU A 66 4.24 9.35 -28.21
CA GLU A 66 3.82 8.83 -29.51
C GLU A 66 2.64 7.88 -29.36
N ASN A 67 2.70 7.05 -28.32
CA ASN A 67 1.71 6.00 -28.07
C ASN A 67 1.28 5.94 -26.60
N ARG A 68 0.26 5.12 -26.35
CA ARG A 68 -0.34 4.94 -25.03
C ARG A 68 0.64 4.30 -24.06
N GLU A 69 1.41 3.31 -24.51
CA GLU A 69 2.33 2.56 -23.68
C GLU A 69 3.40 3.48 -23.06
N GLU A 70 3.93 4.41 -23.85
CA GLU A 70 4.84 5.46 -23.37
C GLU A 70 4.20 6.38 -22.35
N PHE A 71 2.99 6.90 -22.63
CA PHE A 71 2.27 7.74 -21.68
C PHE A 71 2.01 7.01 -20.36
N VAL A 72 1.52 5.76 -20.42
CA VAL A 72 1.24 4.96 -19.22
C VAL A 72 2.53 4.70 -18.44
N SER A 73 3.62 4.32 -19.11
CA SER A 73 4.91 4.07 -18.46
C SER A 73 5.45 5.33 -17.78
N ALA A 74 5.37 6.49 -18.43
CA ALA A 74 5.84 7.75 -17.88
C ALA A 74 5.02 8.19 -16.65
N MET A 75 3.69 8.03 -16.70
CA MET A 75 2.83 8.37 -15.58
C MET A 75 2.94 7.36 -14.43
N GLU A 76 3.16 6.07 -14.70
CA GLU A 76 3.42 5.06 -13.67
C GLU A 76 4.76 5.29 -12.98
N ALA A 77 5.80 5.70 -13.72
CA ALA A 77 7.09 6.10 -13.16
C ALA A 77 6.96 7.33 -12.24
N GLY A 78 6.12 8.30 -12.60
CA GLY A 78 5.81 9.46 -11.76
C GLY A 78 4.77 9.21 -10.66
N GLY A 79 4.23 8.00 -10.55
CA GLY A 79 3.30 7.58 -9.51
C GLY A 79 2.00 8.41 -9.42
N VAL A 80 1.44 8.51 -8.21
CA VAL A 80 0.19 9.25 -7.93
C VAL A 80 0.33 10.75 -8.23
N ALA A 81 1.55 11.27 -8.08
CA ALA A 81 1.92 12.65 -8.35
C ALA A 81 1.73 13.06 -9.81
N ALA A 82 2.14 12.20 -10.74
CA ALA A 82 1.96 12.45 -12.18
C ALA A 82 0.48 12.52 -12.58
N MET A 83 -0.38 11.70 -11.96
CA MET A 83 -1.83 11.77 -12.21
C MET A 83 -2.46 13.09 -11.77
N GLU A 84 -1.99 13.68 -10.68
CA GLU A 84 -2.44 14.99 -10.22
C GLU A 84 -2.07 16.09 -11.23
N VAL A 85 -0.86 16.02 -11.77
CA VAL A 85 -0.38 16.91 -12.84
C VAL A 85 -1.23 16.76 -14.10
N VAL A 86 -1.51 15.54 -14.56
CA VAL A 86 -2.39 15.30 -15.71
C VAL A 86 -3.77 15.93 -15.49
N ALA A 87 -4.37 15.70 -14.32
CA ALA A 87 -5.69 16.27 -14.02
C ALA A 87 -5.68 17.80 -14.02
N ARG A 88 -4.66 18.43 -13.43
CA ARG A 88 -4.49 19.89 -13.43
C ARG A 88 -4.27 20.44 -14.84
N ASP A 89 -3.40 19.81 -15.61
CA ASP A 89 -3.05 20.26 -16.96
C ASP A 89 -4.26 20.17 -17.89
N LEU A 90 -5.06 19.11 -17.78
CA LEU A 90 -6.33 19.02 -18.51
C LEU A 90 -7.32 20.12 -18.12
N LYS A 91 -7.34 20.57 -16.85
CA LYS A 91 -8.16 21.74 -16.45
C LYS A 91 -7.63 23.01 -17.11
N ALA A 92 -6.31 23.22 -17.09
CA ALA A 92 -5.67 24.39 -17.69
C ALA A 92 -5.88 24.42 -19.22
N LEU A 93 -5.96 23.26 -19.87
CA LEU A 93 -6.29 23.12 -21.29
C LEU A 93 -7.79 23.23 -21.59
N GLY A 94 -8.65 23.34 -20.57
CA GLY A 94 -10.11 23.37 -20.72
C GLY A 94 -10.75 22.02 -21.12
N LEU A 95 -9.99 20.93 -21.02
CA LEU A 95 -10.40 19.58 -21.44
C LEU A 95 -11.04 18.75 -20.30
N TYR A 96 -10.93 19.20 -19.05
CA TYR A 96 -11.41 18.48 -17.88
C TYR A 96 -12.15 19.39 -16.91
N GLN A 97 -13.35 18.96 -16.54
CA GLN A 97 -14.13 19.54 -15.45
C GLN A 97 -14.44 18.43 -14.44
N ALA A 98 -14.17 18.71 -13.16
CA ALA A 98 -14.47 17.81 -12.07
C ALA A 98 -15.31 18.52 -11.01
N ARG A 99 -16.33 17.84 -10.50
CA ARG A 99 -17.06 18.22 -9.29
C ARG A 99 -16.90 17.09 -8.29
N ALA A 100 -16.65 17.44 -7.04
CA ALA A 100 -16.50 16.48 -5.95
C ALA A 100 -17.39 16.89 -4.78
N LEU A 101 -17.87 15.90 -4.04
CA LEU A 101 -18.52 16.12 -2.75
C LEU A 101 -17.47 16.65 -1.75
N SER A 102 -17.81 17.69 -0.99
CA SER A 102 -16.99 18.16 0.13
C SER A 102 -16.97 17.09 1.22
N TYR A 103 -15.82 16.87 1.86
CA TYR A 103 -15.71 15.99 3.03
C TYR A 103 -15.73 16.79 4.34
N GLU A 104 -16.05 18.07 4.26
CA GLU A 104 -16.22 18.96 5.41
C GLU A 104 -17.29 18.42 6.37
N GLY A 105 -16.97 18.39 7.67
CA GLY A 105 -17.85 17.89 8.72
C GLY A 105 -17.97 16.35 8.79
N ILE A 106 -17.29 15.60 7.92
CA ILE A 106 -17.18 14.15 8.08
C ILE A 106 -16.18 13.83 9.18
N GLU A 107 -16.64 13.01 10.12
CA GLU A 107 -15.82 12.45 11.19
C GLU A 107 -15.51 11.00 10.86
N VAL A 108 -14.31 10.54 11.22
CA VAL A 108 -13.91 9.14 11.13
C VAL A 108 -13.50 8.66 12.52
N ASP A 109 -14.12 7.59 12.99
CA ASP A 109 -13.87 7.01 14.31
C ASP A 109 -13.69 5.49 14.16
N ILE A 110 -12.56 4.93 14.59
CA ILE A 110 -12.29 3.50 14.40
C ILE A 110 -12.83 2.73 15.60
N LEU A 111 -13.76 1.81 15.34
CA LEU A 111 -14.26 0.88 16.35
C LEU A 111 -13.39 -0.38 16.36
N GLU A 112 -12.47 -0.47 17.31
CA GLU A 112 -11.66 -1.67 17.53
C GLU A 112 -12.39 -2.66 18.45
N HIS A 113 -12.43 -3.93 18.04
CA HIS A 113 -12.89 -5.05 18.85
C HIS A 113 -11.68 -5.88 19.31
N PRO A 114 -11.29 -5.81 20.60
CA PRO A 114 -10.27 -6.71 21.12
C PRO A 114 -10.86 -8.12 21.21
N LEU A 115 -10.23 -9.11 20.56
CA LEU A 115 -10.67 -10.49 20.68
C LEU A 115 -10.52 -10.95 22.13
N SER A 116 -11.62 -11.42 22.72
CA SER A 116 -11.62 -12.08 24.03
C SER A 116 -10.76 -13.35 24.01
N PRO A 117 -10.28 -13.82 25.18
CA PRO A 117 -9.50 -15.06 25.26
C PRO A 117 -10.21 -16.26 24.61
N GLU A 118 -11.55 -16.33 24.75
CA GLU A 118 -12.35 -17.39 24.13
C GLU A 118 -12.41 -17.26 22.60
N GLN A 119 -12.59 -16.05 22.06
CA GLN A 119 -12.56 -15.84 20.61
C GLN A 119 -11.18 -16.16 20.02
N ARG A 120 -10.09 -15.84 20.72
CA ARG A 120 -8.72 -16.23 20.33
C ARG A 120 -8.57 -17.75 20.30
N ARG A 121 -9.02 -18.44 21.35
CA ARG A 121 -9.03 -19.91 21.40
C ARG A 121 -9.81 -20.53 20.24
N ILE A 122 -10.99 -20.00 19.92
CA ILE A 122 -11.82 -20.45 18.78
C ILE A 122 -11.07 -20.22 17.46
N TYR A 123 -10.50 -19.04 17.28
CA TYR A 123 -9.73 -18.69 16.08
C TYR A 123 -8.56 -19.65 15.87
N ASP A 124 -7.75 -19.86 16.90
CA ASP A 124 -6.57 -20.72 16.85
C ASP A 124 -6.94 -22.19 16.63
N ALA A 125 -8.07 -22.64 17.18
CA ALA A 125 -8.59 -23.98 16.92
C ALA A 125 -8.96 -24.18 15.43
N TYR A 126 -9.56 -23.18 14.80
CA TYR A 126 -9.81 -23.21 13.36
C TYR A 126 -8.51 -23.10 12.54
N ALA A 127 -7.57 -22.23 12.92
CA ALA A 127 -6.25 -22.14 12.29
C ALA A 127 -5.53 -23.50 12.30
N GLY A 128 -5.53 -24.18 13.45
CA GLY A 128 -5.01 -25.54 13.59
C GLY A 128 -5.72 -26.54 12.68
N ALA A 129 -7.05 -26.49 12.58
CA ALA A 129 -7.79 -27.36 11.67
C ALA A 129 -7.43 -27.12 10.19
N PHE A 130 -7.27 -25.86 9.76
CA PHE A 130 -6.85 -25.54 8.39
C PHE A 130 -5.44 -26.03 8.06
N LYS A 131 -4.52 -26.03 9.04
CA LYS A 131 -3.20 -26.66 8.88
C LYS A 131 -3.32 -28.16 8.58
N VAL A 132 -4.21 -28.87 9.30
CA VAL A 132 -4.46 -30.30 9.06
C VAL A 132 -5.13 -30.54 7.69
N ILE A 133 -6.08 -29.68 7.29
CA ILE A 133 -6.69 -29.79 5.94
C ILE A 133 -5.64 -29.62 4.86
N HIS A 134 -4.70 -28.68 5.01
CA HIS A 134 -3.64 -28.47 4.03
C HIS A 134 -2.72 -29.69 3.90
N ALA A 135 -2.31 -30.30 5.02
CA ALA A 135 -1.53 -31.54 5.01
C ALA A 135 -2.30 -32.68 4.33
N ASN A 136 -3.55 -32.91 4.75
CA ASN A 136 -4.38 -33.98 4.19
C ASN A 136 -4.74 -33.75 2.71
N LEU A 137 -4.78 -32.49 2.23
CA LEU A 137 -5.02 -32.19 0.83
C LEU A 137 -3.87 -32.70 -0.04
N GLN A 138 -2.63 -32.57 0.42
CA GLN A 138 -1.47 -33.11 -0.28
C GLN A 138 -1.56 -34.64 -0.37
N ASP A 139 -1.81 -35.31 0.76
CA ASP A 139 -1.99 -36.76 0.79
C ASP A 139 -3.15 -37.22 -0.12
N ALA A 140 -4.26 -36.47 -0.13
CA ALA A 140 -5.42 -36.81 -0.95
C ALA A 140 -5.15 -36.65 -2.45
N LEU A 141 -4.30 -35.70 -2.87
CA LEU A 141 -3.86 -35.57 -4.26
C LEU A 141 -3.04 -36.79 -4.71
N GLU A 142 -2.22 -37.35 -3.81
CA GLU A 142 -1.45 -38.57 -4.07
C GLU A 142 -2.36 -39.81 -4.07
N ALA A 143 -3.21 -39.97 -3.05
CA ALA A 143 -4.15 -41.08 -2.91
C ALA A 143 -5.22 -41.15 -4.03
N THR A 144 -5.43 -40.05 -4.75
CA THR A 144 -6.30 -40.00 -5.93
C THR A 144 -5.57 -40.16 -7.26
N GLY A 145 -4.24 -40.27 -7.28
CA GLY A 145 -3.48 -40.38 -8.54
C GLY A 145 -3.39 -39.07 -9.33
N ILE A 146 -3.70 -37.93 -8.73
CA ILE A 146 -3.44 -36.60 -9.32
C ILE A 146 -1.94 -36.28 -9.26
N MET A 147 -1.26 -36.81 -8.25
CA MET A 147 0.18 -36.73 -8.06
C MET A 147 0.79 -38.11 -7.81
N GLN A 148 2.07 -38.25 -8.14
CA GLN A 148 2.90 -39.40 -7.80
C GLN A 148 4.24 -38.89 -7.25
N GLY A 149 4.38 -38.87 -5.92
CA GLY A 149 5.50 -38.19 -5.26
C GLY A 149 5.51 -36.69 -5.60
N GLU A 150 6.64 -36.17 -6.09
CA GLU A 150 6.73 -34.76 -6.51
C GLU A 150 6.11 -34.48 -7.89
N GLU A 151 5.86 -35.52 -8.69
CA GLU A 151 5.35 -35.39 -10.05
C GLU A 151 3.82 -35.13 -10.06
N THR A 152 3.39 -34.18 -10.89
CA THR A 152 1.97 -33.83 -11.05
C THR A 152 1.43 -34.37 -12.37
N LEU A 153 0.64 -35.44 -12.29
CA LEU A 153 0.04 -36.14 -13.43
C LEU A 153 -1.20 -35.42 -13.99
N ASN A 154 -1.89 -34.63 -13.16
CA ASN A 154 -3.00 -33.79 -13.61
C ASN A 154 -2.93 -32.38 -13.00
N ARG A 155 -2.28 -31.46 -13.73
CA ARG A 155 -2.07 -30.07 -13.28
C ARG A 155 -3.38 -29.31 -13.09
N ASN A 156 -4.39 -29.58 -13.92
CA ASN A 156 -5.68 -28.88 -13.86
C ASN A 156 -6.45 -29.27 -12.60
N ALA A 157 -6.52 -30.58 -12.29
CA ALA A 157 -7.18 -31.08 -11.08
C ALA A 157 -6.49 -30.54 -9.80
N LYS A 158 -5.15 -30.60 -9.76
CA LYS A 158 -4.37 -30.03 -8.64
C LYS A 158 -4.64 -28.54 -8.46
N SER A 159 -4.57 -27.76 -9.54
CA SER A 159 -4.80 -26.32 -9.52
C SER A 159 -6.23 -25.97 -9.08
N ALA A 160 -7.23 -26.74 -9.53
CA ALA A 160 -8.62 -26.56 -9.14
C ALA A 160 -8.83 -26.81 -7.64
N ALA A 161 -8.32 -27.93 -7.11
CA ALA A 161 -8.43 -28.27 -5.69
C ALA A 161 -7.76 -27.22 -4.78
N LEU A 162 -6.52 -26.83 -5.11
CA LEU A 162 -5.80 -25.80 -4.36
C LEU A 162 -6.49 -24.43 -4.42
N SER A 163 -7.00 -24.05 -5.59
CA SER A 163 -7.73 -22.78 -5.76
C SER A 163 -9.05 -22.77 -4.98
N ALA A 164 -9.78 -23.89 -4.96
CA ALA A 164 -11.01 -24.04 -4.20
C ALA A 164 -10.75 -23.97 -2.69
N PHE A 165 -9.74 -24.67 -2.18
CA PHE A 165 -9.33 -24.64 -0.78
C PHE A 165 -8.98 -23.21 -0.32
N GLU A 166 -8.13 -22.53 -1.10
CA GLU A 166 -7.69 -21.18 -0.76
C GLU A 166 -8.81 -20.15 -0.80
N GLY A 167 -9.73 -20.30 -1.75
CA GLY A 167 -10.95 -19.51 -1.79
C GLY A 167 -11.85 -19.74 -0.57
N ALA A 168 -12.03 -21.00 -0.15
CA ALA A 168 -12.82 -21.35 1.03
C ALA A 168 -12.19 -20.81 2.32
N LYS A 169 -10.87 -20.96 2.48
CA LYS A 169 -10.10 -20.45 3.61
C LYS A 169 -10.24 -18.94 3.78
N GLN A 170 -10.03 -18.16 2.71
CA GLN A 170 -10.15 -16.70 2.77
C GLN A 170 -11.56 -16.24 3.13
N ARG A 171 -12.59 -16.88 2.56
CA ARG A 171 -13.99 -16.58 2.90
C ARG A 171 -14.28 -16.91 4.36
N PHE A 172 -13.90 -18.10 4.82
CA PHE A 172 -14.11 -18.57 6.19
C PHE A 172 -13.52 -17.59 7.22
N PHE A 173 -12.22 -17.29 7.16
CA PHE A 173 -11.59 -16.41 8.14
C PHE A 173 -12.09 -14.96 8.06
N GLY A 174 -12.39 -14.47 6.84
CA GLY A 174 -13.02 -13.16 6.67
C GLY A 174 -14.38 -13.07 7.38
N HIS A 175 -15.23 -14.08 7.25
CA HIS A 175 -16.51 -14.14 7.93
C HIS A 175 -16.40 -14.41 9.43
N LEU A 176 -15.42 -15.23 9.84
CA LEU A 176 -15.15 -15.51 11.24
C LEU A 176 -14.82 -14.20 11.99
N LEU A 177 -13.85 -13.44 11.50
CA LEU A 177 -13.48 -12.14 12.08
C LEU A 177 -14.63 -11.13 12.04
N THR A 178 -15.36 -11.09 10.91
CA THR A 178 -16.54 -10.23 10.77
C THR A 178 -17.62 -10.56 11.80
N SER A 179 -17.79 -11.84 12.11
CA SER A 179 -18.76 -12.31 13.09
C SER A 179 -18.27 -12.10 14.52
N MET A 180 -16.96 -12.23 14.76
CA MET A 180 -16.36 -12.02 16.09
C MET A 180 -16.47 -10.57 16.56
N LYS A 181 -16.43 -9.58 15.66
CA LYS A 181 -16.53 -8.16 16.04
C LYS A 181 -17.95 -7.61 16.24
N CYS A 182 -18.98 -8.41 15.94
CA CYS A 182 -20.38 -8.04 16.14
C CYS A 182 -20.75 -7.58 17.56
N PRO A 183 -20.20 -8.12 18.65
CA PRO A 183 -20.52 -7.63 20.00
C PRO A 183 -20.15 -6.16 20.22
N SER A 184 -18.99 -5.70 19.71
CA SER A 184 -18.62 -4.28 19.77
C SER A 184 -19.49 -3.44 18.85
N LEU A 185 -19.78 -3.92 17.64
CA LEU A 185 -20.69 -3.26 16.71
C LEU A 185 -22.08 -3.03 17.33
N ILE A 186 -22.67 -4.07 17.91
CA ILE A 186 -24.02 -4.03 18.51
C ILE A 186 -24.07 -2.95 19.60
N ARG A 187 -23.11 -2.95 20.54
CA ARG A 187 -23.05 -1.94 21.61
C ARG A 187 -22.91 -0.52 21.06
N ALA A 188 -22.12 -0.33 20.00
CA ALA A 188 -21.96 0.97 19.37
C ALA A 188 -23.25 1.44 18.67
N VAL A 189 -23.94 0.53 17.98
CA VAL A 189 -25.23 0.81 17.34
C VAL A 189 -26.28 1.19 18.38
N GLU A 190 -26.37 0.46 19.50
CA GLU A 190 -27.28 0.80 20.60
C GLU A 190 -27.04 2.22 21.12
N SER A 191 -25.78 2.56 21.43
CA SER A 191 -25.40 3.88 21.90
C SER A 191 -25.73 5.00 20.90
N ASP A 192 -25.52 4.77 19.60
CA ASP A 192 -25.88 5.75 18.58
C ASP A 192 -27.39 5.91 18.39
N LEU A 193 -28.16 4.83 18.53
CA LEU A 193 -29.62 4.90 18.50
C LEU A 193 -30.15 5.71 19.69
N GLU A 194 -29.58 5.53 20.88
CA GLU A 194 -29.86 6.34 22.08
C GLU A 194 -29.48 7.81 21.87
N ALA A 195 -28.38 8.08 21.18
CA ALA A 195 -27.94 9.42 20.80
C ALA A 195 -28.74 10.07 19.66
N GLY A 196 -29.86 9.47 19.22
CA GLY A 196 -30.73 10.02 18.17
C GLY A 196 -30.16 9.92 16.75
N ARG A 197 -29.19 9.02 16.51
CA ARG A 197 -28.56 8.79 15.20
C ARG A 197 -29.12 7.55 14.51
N SER A 198 -29.01 7.45 13.19
CA SER A 198 -29.42 6.25 12.44
C SER A 198 -28.18 5.46 11.99
N ALA A 199 -28.21 4.14 12.16
CA ALA A 199 -27.09 3.26 11.85
C ALA A 199 -27.20 2.70 10.42
N VAL A 200 -26.09 2.73 9.68
CA VAL A 200 -25.95 2.11 8.37
C VAL A 200 -24.76 1.15 8.40
N ILE A 201 -25.01 -0.13 8.23
CA ILE A 201 -24.01 -1.20 8.36
C ILE A 201 -23.72 -1.78 6.97
N GLN A 202 -22.48 -1.63 6.54
CA GLN A 202 -21.99 -2.17 5.28
C GLN A 202 -21.30 -3.52 5.50
N LEU A 203 -21.75 -4.53 4.78
CA LEU A 203 -21.10 -5.84 4.71
C LEU A 203 -20.97 -6.32 3.25
N VAL A 204 -19.98 -7.16 2.96
CA VAL A 204 -19.81 -7.72 1.60
C VAL A 204 -20.57 -9.02 1.48
N SER A 205 -20.51 -9.84 2.50
CA SER A 205 -20.92 -11.23 2.45
C SER A 205 -22.17 -11.47 3.28
N THR A 206 -23.25 -11.84 2.60
CA THR A 206 -24.58 -11.99 3.22
C THR A 206 -24.88 -13.41 3.69
N GLY A 207 -24.00 -14.37 3.41
CA GLY A 207 -24.25 -15.80 3.64
C GLY A 207 -25.33 -16.42 2.73
N GLU A 208 -25.85 -15.67 1.76
CA GLU A 208 -27.00 -16.09 0.94
C GLU A 208 -26.78 -17.40 0.16
N ALA A 209 -25.74 -17.47 -0.66
CA ALA A 209 -25.48 -18.64 -1.50
C ALA A 209 -25.20 -19.92 -0.68
N LEU A 210 -24.79 -19.76 0.57
CA LEU A 210 -24.62 -20.85 1.52
C LEU A 210 -25.97 -21.26 2.10
N MET A 211 -26.74 -20.28 2.57
CA MET A 211 -28.07 -20.49 3.13
C MET A 211 -29.01 -21.14 2.12
N GLU A 212 -29.01 -20.71 0.85
CA GLU A 212 -29.86 -21.30 -0.20
C GLU A 212 -29.53 -22.77 -0.47
N ARG A 213 -28.24 -23.15 -0.47
CA ARG A 213 -27.82 -24.54 -0.65
C ARG A 213 -28.32 -25.44 0.48
N ARG A 214 -28.15 -25.00 1.73
CA ARG A 214 -28.65 -25.74 2.90
C ARG A 214 -30.16 -25.84 2.92
N ILE A 215 -30.86 -24.77 2.60
CA ILE A 215 -32.33 -24.78 2.54
C ILE A 215 -32.83 -25.75 1.46
N ALA A 216 -32.10 -25.93 0.35
CA ALA A 216 -32.47 -26.87 -0.69
C ALA A 216 -32.44 -28.34 -0.23
N GLU A 217 -31.65 -28.65 0.81
CA GLU A 217 -31.57 -29.97 1.44
C GLU A 217 -32.69 -30.21 2.46
N ILE A 218 -33.46 -29.17 2.84
CA ILE A 218 -34.45 -29.23 3.93
C ILE A 218 -35.87 -29.21 3.37
N PRO A 219 -36.71 -30.21 3.70
CA PRO A 219 -38.11 -30.21 3.32
C PRO A 219 -38.84 -28.94 3.78
N ALA A 220 -39.74 -28.41 2.94
CA ALA A 220 -40.49 -27.19 3.27
C ALA A 220 -41.33 -27.30 4.55
N SER A 221 -41.69 -28.52 4.97
CA SER A 221 -42.38 -28.80 6.24
C SER A 221 -41.54 -28.48 7.47
N GLU A 222 -40.22 -28.50 7.37
CA GLU A 222 -39.28 -28.27 8.49
C GLU A 222 -38.82 -26.81 8.58
N TRP A 223 -39.27 -25.94 7.67
CA TRP A 223 -38.88 -24.52 7.68
C TRP A 223 -39.39 -23.74 8.91
N GLY A 224 -40.36 -24.30 9.62
CA GLY A 224 -40.82 -23.76 10.89
C GLY A 224 -39.80 -23.98 12.01
N ASP A 225 -39.05 -25.07 12.01
CA ASP A 225 -38.19 -25.47 13.11
C ASP A 225 -36.85 -25.99 12.57
N LEU A 226 -35.92 -25.06 12.38
CA LEU A 226 -34.64 -25.33 11.74
C LEU A 226 -33.58 -25.77 12.76
N SER A 227 -33.13 -27.03 12.66
CA SER A 227 -31.96 -27.55 13.37
C SER A 227 -30.72 -27.58 12.45
N ILE A 228 -30.31 -26.43 11.92
CA ILE A 228 -29.16 -26.33 11.02
C ILE A 228 -28.10 -25.34 11.50
N ASP A 229 -26.84 -25.68 11.23
CA ASP A 229 -25.70 -24.82 11.47
C ASP A 229 -25.55 -23.79 10.36
N LEU A 230 -25.99 -22.55 10.61
CA LEU A 230 -25.84 -21.42 9.69
C LEU A 230 -24.66 -20.53 10.11
N THR A 231 -23.46 -21.12 10.13
CA THR A 231 -22.23 -20.44 10.56
C THR A 231 -21.19 -20.42 9.45
N PRO A 232 -20.16 -19.55 9.55
CA PRO A 232 -19.07 -19.51 8.58
C PRO A 232 -18.38 -20.87 8.35
N ARG A 233 -18.42 -21.78 9.32
CA ARG A 233 -17.86 -23.15 9.21
C ARG A 233 -18.32 -23.87 7.95
N GLU A 234 -19.54 -23.61 7.51
CA GLU A 234 -20.10 -24.21 6.31
C GLU A 234 -19.28 -23.93 5.03
N TYR A 235 -18.55 -22.82 4.92
CA TYR A 235 -17.69 -22.57 3.75
C TYR A 235 -16.57 -23.61 3.60
N VAL A 236 -16.04 -24.11 4.72
CA VAL A 236 -15.02 -25.16 4.69
C VAL A 236 -15.64 -26.55 4.60
N LEU A 237 -16.80 -26.78 5.21
CA LEU A 237 -17.53 -28.05 5.06
C LEU A 237 -18.00 -28.27 3.61
N ASP A 238 -18.51 -27.24 2.95
CA ASP A 238 -18.90 -27.28 1.54
C ASP A 238 -17.71 -27.57 0.61
N PHE A 239 -16.56 -26.96 0.90
CA PHE A 239 -15.31 -27.31 0.20
C PHE A 239 -14.95 -28.78 0.41
N LEU A 240 -15.00 -29.27 1.65
CA LEU A 240 -14.65 -30.65 1.95
C LEU A 240 -15.61 -31.64 1.25
N ALA A 241 -16.90 -31.36 1.25
CA ALA A 241 -17.91 -32.22 0.64
C ALA A 241 -17.80 -32.27 -0.89
N HIS A 242 -17.58 -31.13 -1.55
CA HIS A 242 -17.76 -31.01 -3.00
C HIS A 242 -16.47 -30.80 -3.80
N ALA A 243 -15.39 -30.31 -3.19
CA ALA A 243 -14.17 -29.91 -3.89
C ALA A 243 -12.89 -30.56 -3.35
N PHE A 244 -12.94 -31.26 -2.22
CA PHE A 244 -11.83 -32.07 -1.74
C PHE A 244 -11.60 -33.26 -2.69
N PRO A 245 -10.36 -33.52 -3.12
CA PRO A 245 -10.09 -34.56 -4.11
C PRO A 245 -10.36 -35.94 -3.51
N VAL A 246 -11.44 -36.58 -3.96
CA VAL A 246 -11.80 -37.96 -3.60
C VAL A 246 -11.95 -38.89 -4.80
N GLN A 247 -12.06 -38.33 -6.02
CA GLN A 247 -12.21 -39.13 -7.23
C GLN A 247 -10.86 -39.67 -7.69
N LEU A 248 -10.76 -41.00 -7.80
CA LEU A 248 -9.58 -41.70 -8.29
C LEU A 248 -9.32 -41.32 -9.76
N GLN A 249 -8.05 -41.14 -10.10
CA GLN A 249 -7.57 -40.92 -11.45
C GLN A 249 -6.81 -42.17 -11.90
N GLU A 250 -7.05 -42.60 -13.13
CA GLU A 250 -6.26 -43.65 -13.78
C GLU A 250 -5.12 -43.03 -14.59
N PRO A 251 -3.90 -43.60 -14.55
CA PRO A 251 -2.78 -43.14 -15.36
C PRO A 251 -3.02 -43.50 -16.83
N PHE A 252 -2.65 -42.59 -17.72
CA PHE A 252 -2.58 -42.84 -19.16
C PHE A 252 -1.36 -42.12 -19.75
N THR A 253 -0.86 -42.61 -20.87
CA THR A 253 0.21 -41.94 -21.62
C THR A 253 -0.42 -41.11 -22.73
N ASP A 254 -0.06 -39.83 -22.81
CA ASP A 254 -0.53 -38.95 -23.88
C ASP A 254 0.20 -39.22 -25.22
N GLU A 255 -0.20 -38.50 -26.27
CA GLU A 255 0.39 -38.63 -27.62
C GLU A 255 1.87 -38.21 -27.67
N GLU A 256 2.35 -37.47 -26.67
CA GLU A 256 3.74 -36.99 -26.56
C GLU A 256 4.62 -37.91 -25.69
N GLY A 257 4.05 -39.00 -25.14
CA GLY A 257 4.75 -39.96 -24.30
C GLY A 257 4.83 -39.58 -22.82
N ASN A 258 4.13 -38.53 -22.38
CA ASN A 258 4.11 -38.10 -20.99
C ASN A 258 3.08 -38.91 -20.20
N LEU A 259 3.43 -39.27 -18.96
CA LEU A 259 2.50 -39.89 -18.02
C LEU A 259 1.55 -38.82 -17.47
N MET A 260 0.26 -39.01 -17.72
CA MET A 260 -0.82 -38.12 -17.30
C MET A 260 -1.86 -38.94 -16.53
N SER A 261 -2.77 -38.28 -15.81
CA SER A 261 -3.90 -38.97 -15.19
C SER A 261 -5.26 -38.38 -15.56
N ARG A 262 -6.25 -39.24 -15.72
CA ARG A 262 -7.64 -38.86 -16.07
C ARG A 262 -8.64 -39.50 -15.10
N PRO A 263 -9.86 -38.95 -14.97
CA PRO A 263 -10.81 -39.46 -13.98
C PRO A 263 -11.18 -40.91 -14.27
N ALA A 264 -11.04 -41.78 -13.27
CA ALA A 264 -11.43 -43.19 -13.37
C ALA A 264 -12.96 -43.30 -13.25
N VAL A 265 -13.54 -44.15 -14.10
CA VAL A 265 -14.96 -44.47 -14.12
C VAL A 265 -15.15 -45.99 -14.06
N ASP A 266 -16.23 -46.44 -13.42
CA ASP A 266 -16.59 -47.87 -13.40
C ASP A 266 -17.24 -48.31 -14.72
N GLY A 267 -17.65 -49.59 -14.79
CA GLY A 267 -18.30 -50.16 -15.98
C GLY A 267 -19.64 -49.51 -16.36
N ASP A 268 -20.26 -48.79 -15.43
CA ASP A 268 -21.53 -48.07 -15.62
C ASP A 268 -21.30 -46.56 -15.87
N GLY A 269 -20.05 -46.12 -15.90
CA GLY A 269 -19.66 -44.72 -16.13
C GLY A 269 -19.68 -43.84 -14.88
N ASN A 270 -19.83 -44.40 -13.68
CA ASN A 270 -19.81 -43.63 -12.43
C ASN A 270 -18.37 -43.34 -11.96
N PRO A 271 -18.12 -42.19 -11.31
CA PRO A 271 -16.83 -41.88 -10.71
C PRO A 271 -16.35 -42.93 -9.70
N VAL A 272 -15.13 -43.45 -9.89
CA VAL A 272 -14.48 -44.30 -8.88
C VAL A 272 -13.85 -43.41 -7.79
N LEU A 273 -14.07 -43.73 -6.51
CA LEU A 273 -13.60 -42.94 -5.38
C LEU A 273 -12.45 -43.62 -4.63
N SER A 274 -11.45 -42.83 -4.22
CA SER A 274 -10.36 -43.27 -3.34
C SER A 274 -10.84 -43.38 -1.90
N GLN A 275 -10.81 -44.59 -1.35
CA GLN A 275 -11.27 -44.86 0.03
C GLN A 275 -10.40 -44.15 1.08
N GLU A 276 -9.09 -44.03 0.83
CA GLU A 276 -8.19 -43.30 1.71
C GLU A 276 -8.54 -41.80 1.74
N ALA A 277 -8.74 -41.19 0.58
CA ALA A 277 -9.09 -39.78 0.48
C ALA A 277 -10.48 -39.49 1.11
N LEU A 278 -11.44 -40.41 0.94
CA LEU A 278 -12.75 -40.34 1.60
C LEU A 278 -12.62 -40.37 3.13
N ALA A 279 -11.86 -41.31 3.68
CA ALA A 279 -11.64 -41.42 5.12
C ALA A 279 -10.99 -40.14 5.70
N LYS A 280 -9.99 -39.57 5.00
CA LYS A 280 -9.36 -38.30 5.38
C LYS A 280 -10.36 -37.14 5.36
N ARG A 281 -11.19 -37.04 4.31
CA ARG A 281 -12.25 -36.01 4.19
C ARG A 281 -13.25 -36.12 5.35
N ASP A 282 -13.75 -37.32 5.63
CA ASP A 282 -14.81 -37.52 6.62
C ASP A 282 -14.29 -37.25 8.04
N ALA A 283 -13.03 -37.61 8.33
CA ALA A 283 -12.37 -37.25 9.59
C ALA A 283 -12.21 -35.73 9.75
N LEU A 284 -11.86 -35.00 8.68
CA LEU A 284 -11.78 -33.54 8.70
C LEU A 284 -13.15 -32.89 8.93
N ILE A 285 -14.20 -33.39 8.26
CA ILE A 285 -15.57 -32.93 8.46
C ILE A 285 -15.98 -33.11 9.93
N ALA A 286 -15.78 -34.31 10.50
CA ALA A 286 -16.09 -34.58 11.90
C ALA A 286 -15.34 -33.65 12.86
N LYS A 287 -14.04 -33.41 12.61
CA LYS A 287 -13.25 -32.48 13.43
C LYS A 287 -13.76 -31.05 13.35
N LEU A 288 -14.03 -30.53 12.16
CA LEU A 288 -14.55 -29.17 12.00
C LEU A 288 -15.96 -29.00 12.59
N ALA A 289 -16.82 -30.00 12.42
CA ALA A 289 -18.16 -30.04 12.99
C ALA A 289 -18.14 -30.06 14.54
N SER A 290 -17.04 -30.51 15.15
CA SER A 290 -16.85 -30.46 16.61
C SER A 290 -16.38 -29.11 17.16
N LEU A 291 -15.90 -28.20 16.30
CA LEU A 291 -15.40 -26.89 16.75
C LEU A 291 -16.55 -25.94 17.13
N PRO A 292 -16.32 -24.95 18.02
CA PRO A 292 -17.36 -24.02 18.43
C PRO A 292 -17.90 -23.18 17.26
N PRO A 293 -19.23 -23.19 17.01
CA PRO A 293 -19.85 -22.37 15.99
C PRO A 293 -19.78 -20.87 16.33
N VAL A 294 -19.59 -20.02 15.31
CA VAL A 294 -19.72 -18.56 15.44
C VAL A 294 -20.84 -18.08 14.52
N PRO A 295 -21.95 -17.53 15.03
CA PRO A 295 -23.09 -17.13 14.20
C PRO A 295 -22.72 -16.07 13.16
N ALA A 296 -23.33 -16.10 11.98
CA ALA A 296 -23.07 -15.10 10.94
C ALA A 296 -23.44 -13.68 11.39
N ALA A 297 -22.63 -12.69 11.00
CA ALA A 297 -22.79 -11.30 11.44
C ALA A 297 -24.19 -10.70 11.20
N LEU A 298 -24.79 -10.94 10.03
CA LEU A 298 -26.12 -10.44 9.71
C LEU A 298 -27.20 -11.08 10.61
N ASP A 299 -27.08 -12.37 10.91
CA ASP A 299 -28.02 -13.05 11.79
C ASP A 299 -27.87 -12.55 13.23
N GLN A 300 -26.64 -12.31 13.71
CA GLN A 300 -26.42 -11.67 15.02
C GLN A 300 -27.10 -10.30 15.14
N ILE A 301 -27.00 -9.46 14.09
CA ILE A 301 -27.64 -8.14 14.05
C ILE A 301 -29.18 -8.29 14.06
N VAL A 302 -29.74 -9.12 13.19
CA VAL A 302 -31.19 -9.32 13.08
C VAL A 302 -31.76 -9.95 14.34
N HIS A 303 -31.07 -10.92 14.96
CA HIS A 303 -31.50 -11.55 16.20
C HIS A 303 -31.45 -10.60 17.39
N ARG A 304 -30.48 -9.67 17.42
CA ARG A 304 -30.35 -8.69 18.50
C ARG A 304 -31.40 -7.58 18.45
N PHE A 305 -31.63 -7.02 17.26
CA PHE A 305 -32.48 -5.83 17.07
C PHE A 305 -33.90 -6.16 16.58
N GLY A 306 -34.14 -7.38 16.10
CA GLY A 306 -35.38 -7.78 15.47
C GLY A 306 -35.51 -7.31 14.02
N HIS A 307 -36.29 -8.02 13.22
CA HIS A 307 -36.48 -7.69 11.81
C HIS A 307 -37.30 -6.41 11.57
N ASP A 308 -38.05 -5.96 12.58
CA ASP A 308 -38.87 -4.75 12.50
C ASP A 308 -38.03 -3.49 12.66
N ALA A 309 -36.92 -3.54 13.41
CA ALA A 309 -36.02 -2.40 13.55
C ALA A 309 -34.94 -2.32 12.46
N VAL A 310 -34.67 -3.45 11.78
CA VAL A 310 -33.58 -3.59 10.80
C VAL A 310 -34.11 -3.59 9.37
N ALA A 311 -33.72 -2.58 8.60
CA ALA A 311 -33.88 -2.50 7.16
C ALA A 311 -32.81 -3.33 6.45
N GLU A 312 -33.19 -4.49 5.92
CA GLU A 312 -32.25 -5.40 5.25
C GLU A 312 -32.22 -5.15 3.74
N VAL A 313 -31.15 -4.55 3.21
CA VAL A 313 -30.94 -4.27 1.78
C VAL A 313 -29.80 -5.16 1.24
N THR A 314 -30.00 -6.45 1.36
CA THR A 314 -29.04 -7.51 1.00
C THR A 314 -29.55 -8.30 -0.21
N GLY A 315 -28.73 -9.21 -0.74
CA GLY A 315 -29.16 -10.16 -1.76
C GLY A 315 -30.18 -11.18 -1.26
N ARG A 316 -30.17 -11.53 0.04
CA ARG A 316 -30.87 -12.69 0.62
C ARG A 316 -32.35 -12.76 0.22
N SER A 317 -32.70 -13.84 -0.47
CA SER A 317 -34.08 -14.23 -0.77
C SER A 317 -34.90 -14.71 0.44
N ARG A 318 -34.23 -15.07 1.56
CA ARG A 318 -34.86 -15.57 2.80
C ARG A 318 -34.10 -15.08 4.04
N ARG A 319 -34.76 -15.09 5.20
CA ARG A 319 -34.15 -14.74 6.50
C ARG A 319 -34.48 -15.79 7.56
N VAL A 320 -33.56 -15.96 8.50
CA VAL A 320 -33.70 -16.89 9.63
C VAL A 320 -33.98 -16.08 10.88
N LEU A 321 -35.16 -16.27 11.44
CA LEU A 321 -35.65 -15.53 12.61
C LEU A 321 -35.71 -16.45 13.82
N ARG A 322 -35.40 -15.90 14.99
CA ARG A 322 -35.76 -16.52 16.26
C ARG A 322 -37.24 -16.28 16.50
N VAL A 323 -37.99 -17.35 16.69
CA VAL A 323 -39.40 -17.33 17.04
C VAL A 323 -39.53 -17.96 18.40
N GLU A 324 -40.10 -17.20 19.34
CA GLU A 324 -40.44 -17.70 20.65
C GLU A 324 -41.91 -18.13 20.62
N ASP A 325 -42.18 -19.39 20.95
CA ASP A 325 -43.53 -19.92 21.10
C ASP A 325 -43.69 -20.69 22.42
N ALA A 326 -44.84 -21.32 22.62
CA ALA A 326 -45.14 -22.05 23.85
C ALA A 326 -44.21 -23.26 24.10
N GLN A 327 -43.44 -23.68 23.10
CA GLN A 327 -42.50 -24.80 23.14
C GLN A 327 -41.04 -24.35 23.32
N GLY A 328 -40.76 -23.05 23.25
CA GLY A 328 -39.44 -22.44 23.48
C GLY A 328 -38.97 -21.53 22.34
N GLU A 329 -37.68 -21.18 22.36
CA GLU A 329 -37.04 -20.43 21.28
C GLU A 329 -36.63 -21.40 20.16
N ARG A 330 -37.10 -21.18 18.94
CA ARG A 330 -36.70 -21.93 17.74
C ARG A 330 -36.32 -21.01 16.58
N LEU A 331 -35.61 -21.56 15.60
CA LEU A 331 -35.25 -20.86 14.37
C LEU A 331 -36.27 -21.16 13.27
N ALA A 332 -36.83 -20.13 12.65
CA ALA A 332 -37.78 -20.26 11.57
C ALA A 332 -37.33 -19.49 10.32
N LEU A 333 -37.54 -20.09 9.16
CA LEU A 333 -37.28 -19.46 7.87
C LEU A 333 -38.45 -18.58 7.47
N ARG A 334 -38.16 -17.39 6.94
CA ARG A 334 -39.16 -16.51 6.31
C ARG A 334 -38.70 -16.06 4.92
N PRO A 335 -39.58 -16.13 3.90
CA PRO A 335 -39.26 -15.64 2.57
C PRO A 335 -39.17 -14.11 2.56
N ARG A 336 -38.33 -13.57 1.67
CA ARG A 336 -38.24 -12.15 1.37
C ARG A 336 -38.56 -11.94 -0.11
N PRO A 337 -39.56 -11.10 -0.45
CA PRO A 337 -39.86 -10.82 -1.85
C PRO A 337 -38.72 -10.02 -2.51
N ALA A 338 -38.57 -10.14 -3.83
CA ALA A 338 -37.54 -9.38 -4.58
C ALA A 338 -37.69 -7.85 -4.44
N SER A 339 -38.92 -7.38 -4.20
CA SER A 339 -39.23 -5.97 -3.90
C SER A 339 -38.86 -5.53 -2.47
N ALA A 340 -38.50 -6.46 -1.57
CA ALA A 340 -38.22 -6.16 -0.17
C ALA A 340 -37.16 -5.07 -0.02
N SER A 341 -36.08 -5.12 -0.80
CA SER A 341 -35.02 -4.11 -0.75
C SER A 341 -35.50 -2.68 -1.02
N LEU A 342 -36.56 -2.50 -1.83
CA LEU A 342 -37.16 -1.17 -2.06
C LEU A 342 -37.96 -0.72 -0.84
N ALA A 343 -38.82 -1.59 -0.31
CA ALA A 343 -39.63 -1.30 0.87
C ALA A 343 -38.77 -1.06 2.13
N GLU A 344 -37.75 -1.88 2.34
CA GLU A 344 -36.79 -1.74 3.46
C GLU A 344 -36.00 -0.42 3.35
N THR A 345 -35.66 0.00 2.12
CA THR A 345 -35.02 1.32 1.90
C THR A 345 -35.97 2.46 2.25
N ALA A 346 -37.23 2.38 1.81
CA ALA A 346 -38.24 3.38 2.14
C ALA A 346 -38.47 3.48 3.65
N ALA A 347 -38.70 2.34 4.32
CA ALA A 347 -38.88 2.28 5.78
C ALA A 347 -37.71 2.90 6.56
N PHE A 348 -36.47 2.76 6.08
CA PHE A 348 -35.31 3.42 6.67
C PHE A 348 -35.31 4.95 6.44
N MET A 349 -35.59 5.38 5.20
CA MET A 349 -35.62 6.79 4.82
C MET A 349 -36.82 7.54 5.44
N ASP A 350 -37.91 6.83 5.73
CA ASP A 350 -39.10 7.35 6.39
C ASP A 350 -38.96 7.35 7.93
N GLY A 351 -37.96 6.64 8.45
CA GLY A 351 -37.65 6.60 9.88
C GLY A 351 -38.41 5.52 10.67
N GLU A 352 -39.21 4.70 9.99
CA GLU A 352 -39.83 3.50 10.56
C GLU A 352 -38.78 2.52 11.08
N LYS A 353 -37.66 2.42 10.36
CA LYS A 353 -36.48 1.63 10.75
C LYS A 353 -35.27 2.54 10.91
N ARG A 354 -34.50 2.37 11.98
CA ARG A 354 -33.32 3.20 12.29
C ARG A 354 -31.98 2.50 12.06
N ILE A 355 -32.01 1.21 11.72
CA ILE A 355 -30.84 0.41 11.38
C ILE A 355 -30.99 -0.08 9.95
N LEU A 356 -30.02 0.18 9.09
CA LEU A 356 -29.99 -0.37 7.73
C LEU A 356 -28.75 -1.22 7.55
N VAL A 357 -28.91 -2.45 7.05
CA VAL A 357 -27.80 -3.34 6.69
C VAL A 357 -27.82 -3.55 5.19
N PHE A 358 -26.72 -3.30 4.49
CA PHE A 358 -26.66 -3.49 3.04
C PHE A 358 -25.43 -4.25 2.58
N SER A 359 -25.58 -4.92 1.44
CA SER A 359 -24.47 -5.49 0.67
C SER A 359 -24.37 -4.89 -0.72
N MET A 360 -23.23 -5.08 -1.40
CA MET A 360 -23.04 -4.55 -2.76
C MET A 360 -24.10 -5.05 -3.75
N ALA A 361 -24.51 -6.31 -3.64
CA ALA A 361 -25.54 -6.89 -4.49
C ALA A 361 -26.93 -6.23 -4.27
N GLY A 362 -27.30 -5.97 -3.01
CA GLY A 362 -28.59 -5.36 -2.66
C GLY A 362 -28.62 -3.84 -2.79
N GLY A 363 -27.50 -3.15 -2.58
CA GLY A 363 -27.42 -1.68 -2.50
C GLY A 363 -27.14 -0.95 -3.81
N THR A 364 -27.01 -1.67 -4.94
CA THR A 364 -26.67 -1.04 -6.22
C THR A 364 -27.71 0.01 -6.62
N GLY A 365 -27.25 1.24 -6.88
CA GLY A 365 -28.10 2.36 -7.30
C GLY A 365 -28.84 3.10 -6.19
N ARG A 366 -28.76 2.66 -4.92
CA ARG A 366 -29.51 3.25 -3.79
C ARG A 366 -28.73 4.33 -3.04
N SER A 367 -29.43 5.14 -2.25
CA SER A 367 -28.84 6.18 -1.38
C SER A 367 -29.49 6.12 0.00
N TYR A 368 -28.69 6.27 1.05
CA TYR A 368 -29.08 6.17 2.46
C TYR A 368 -28.62 7.39 3.28
N HIS A 369 -28.11 8.43 2.62
CA HIS A 369 -27.75 9.70 3.26
C HIS A 369 -28.95 10.32 4.01
N ALA A 370 -28.68 11.20 4.96
CA ALA A 370 -29.70 11.99 5.63
C ALA A 370 -30.27 13.06 4.68
N ASP A 371 -31.02 12.65 3.65
CA ASP A 371 -31.59 13.54 2.64
C ASP A 371 -32.55 14.55 3.29
N LEU A 372 -32.41 15.84 2.97
CA LEU A 372 -33.32 16.89 3.43
C LEU A 372 -34.77 16.69 2.94
N SER A 373 -34.97 15.89 1.89
CA SER A 373 -36.28 15.55 1.34
C SER A 373 -36.94 14.35 2.03
N ALA A 374 -36.20 13.61 2.85
CA ALA A 374 -36.69 12.41 3.53
C ALA A 374 -37.18 12.74 4.95
N ALA A 375 -38.10 11.92 5.49
CA ALA A 375 -38.59 12.14 6.85
C ALA A 375 -37.50 11.86 7.90
N ASN A 376 -36.68 10.82 7.71
CA ASN A 376 -35.55 10.54 8.57
C ASN A 376 -34.32 11.36 8.17
N THR A 377 -34.13 12.51 8.81
CA THR A 377 -32.96 13.38 8.64
C THR A 377 -31.87 13.17 9.70
N GLN A 378 -31.99 12.16 10.57
CA GLN A 378 -31.02 11.89 11.64
C GLN A 378 -29.61 11.68 11.09
N ARG A 379 -28.58 12.08 11.85
CA ARG A 379 -27.19 11.87 11.45
C ARG A 379 -26.92 10.38 11.21
N ARG A 380 -26.29 10.06 10.08
CA ARG A 380 -25.93 8.69 9.71
C ARG A 380 -24.61 8.29 10.35
N VAL A 381 -24.60 7.16 11.05
CA VAL A 381 -23.36 6.48 11.45
C VAL A 381 -23.16 5.30 10.53
N HIS A 382 -22.15 5.39 9.68
CA HIS A 382 -21.81 4.36 8.71
C HIS A 382 -20.77 3.40 9.28
N TYR A 383 -21.22 2.23 9.71
CA TYR A 383 -20.37 1.13 10.14
C TYR A 383 -19.84 0.36 8.93
N LEU A 384 -18.54 0.49 8.65
CA LEU A 384 -17.87 -0.35 7.67
C LEU A 384 -17.47 -1.66 8.34
N LEU A 385 -18.44 -2.58 8.45
CA LEU A 385 -18.28 -3.85 9.15
C LEU A 385 -17.41 -4.82 8.34
N GLU A 386 -17.68 -4.97 7.05
CA GLU A 386 -16.82 -5.77 6.17
C GLU A 386 -16.41 -4.88 4.98
N PRO A 387 -15.17 -4.38 4.95
CA PRO A 387 -14.72 -3.52 3.86
C PRO A 387 -14.57 -4.25 2.52
N GLY A 388 -14.37 -5.56 2.56
CA GLY A 388 -13.92 -6.36 1.42
C GLY A 388 -12.45 -6.13 1.06
N TRP A 389 -11.95 -6.96 0.14
CA TRP A 389 -10.54 -6.96 -0.29
C TRP A 389 -10.15 -5.81 -1.22
N ARG A 390 -11.14 -5.07 -1.70
CA ARG A 390 -11.00 -4.03 -2.72
C ARG A 390 -11.44 -2.71 -2.12
N ALA A 391 -10.46 -1.86 -1.79
CA ALA A 391 -10.73 -0.56 -1.19
C ALA A 391 -11.63 0.34 -2.05
N ASP A 392 -11.60 0.20 -3.38
CA ASP A 392 -12.53 0.92 -4.27
C ASP A 392 -14.00 0.51 -4.04
N MET A 393 -14.28 -0.75 -3.72
CA MET A 393 -15.62 -1.23 -3.39
C MET A 393 -16.08 -0.70 -2.02
N ALA A 394 -15.17 -0.68 -1.03
CA ALA A 394 -15.45 -0.10 0.28
C ALA A 394 -15.90 1.37 0.16
N ILE A 395 -15.16 2.15 -0.63
CA ILE A 395 -15.41 3.59 -0.81
C ILE A 395 -16.72 3.84 -1.59
N GLN A 396 -17.05 3.01 -2.58
CA GLN A 396 -18.35 3.08 -3.23
C GLN A 396 -19.52 2.88 -2.25
N GLY A 397 -19.33 2.05 -1.23
CA GLY A 397 -20.28 1.85 -0.15
C GLY A 397 -20.42 3.09 0.74
N LEU A 398 -19.32 3.73 1.15
CA LEU A 398 -19.34 4.99 1.90
C LEU A 398 -20.07 6.13 1.17
N GLY A 399 -19.94 6.17 -0.17
CA GLY A 399 -20.71 7.08 -1.03
C GLY A 399 -22.22 6.84 -1.04
N ARG A 400 -22.76 5.83 -0.34
CA ARG A 400 -24.21 5.62 -0.17
C ARG A 400 -24.79 6.47 0.95
N THR A 401 -23.99 6.84 1.95
CA THR A 401 -24.42 7.70 3.06
C THR A 401 -23.89 9.13 2.95
N HIS A 402 -22.98 9.39 2.01
CA HIS A 402 -22.41 10.70 1.76
C HIS A 402 -22.78 11.21 0.36
N ARG A 403 -23.66 12.22 0.29
CA ARG A 403 -24.22 12.76 -0.96
C ARG A 403 -24.55 14.26 -0.81
N THR A 404 -24.78 14.93 -1.93
CA THR A 404 -25.30 16.32 -1.92
C THR A 404 -26.71 16.32 -1.34
N HIS A 405 -27.19 17.47 -0.85
CA HIS A 405 -28.54 17.60 -0.28
C HIS A 405 -28.76 16.82 1.04
N GLN A 406 -27.68 16.50 1.76
CA GLN A 406 -27.76 15.89 3.09
C GLN A 406 -27.95 16.96 4.19
N ALA A 407 -28.80 16.68 5.16
CA ALA A 407 -29.06 17.48 6.35
C ALA A 407 -27.85 17.52 7.31
N SER A 408 -27.05 16.44 7.32
CA SER A 408 -25.83 16.34 8.13
C SER A 408 -24.80 15.44 7.45
N ALA A 409 -23.53 15.71 7.73
CA ALA A 409 -22.43 14.85 7.32
C ALA A 409 -22.41 13.54 8.12
N PRO A 410 -22.15 12.39 7.47
CA PRO A 410 -22.10 11.12 8.18
C PRO A 410 -20.87 11.03 9.09
N LEU A 411 -20.99 10.22 10.14
CA LEU A 411 -19.86 9.69 10.91
C LEU A 411 -19.48 8.35 10.28
N PHE A 412 -18.24 8.19 9.84
CA PHE A 412 -17.72 6.92 9.33
C PHE A 412 -17.05 6.14 10.45
N ARG A 413 -17.47 4.90 10.66
CA ARG A 413 -16.95 4.03 11.70
C ARG A 413 -16.45 2.70 11.14
N PRO A 414 -15.18 2.62 10.68
CA PRO A 414 -14.54 1.36 10.35
C PRO A 414 -14.50 0.42 11.56
N VAL A 415 -14.91 -0.84 11.37
CA VAL A 415 -14.91 -1.83 12.45
C VAL A 415 -13.80 -2.85 12.21
N THR A 416 -12.84 -2.92 13.12
CA THR A 416 -11.66 -3.78 13.01
C THR A 416 -11.48 -4.62 14.26
N THR A 417 -10.71 -5.70 14.17
CA THR A 417 -10.19 -6.42 15.34
C THR A 417 -8.74 -6.03 15.65
N ASP A 418 -8.24 -6.49 16.80
CA ASP A 418 -6.84 -6.41 17.21
C ASP A 418 -5.94 -7.45 16.50
N VAL A 419 -6.48 -8.24 15.58
CA VAL A 419 -5.70 -9.15 14.73
C VAL A 419 -4.97 -8.34 13.66
N LYS A 420 -3.63 -8.35 13.71
CA LYS A 420 -2.77 -7.58 12.78
C LYS A 420 -3.11 -7.83 11.31
N GLY A 421 -3.48 -9.06 10.96
CA GLY A 421 -3.91 -9.45 9.62
C GLY A 421 -5.11 -8.65 9.10
N GLU A 422 -6.05 -8.24 9.96
CA GLU A 422 -7.22 -7.45 9.57
C GLU A 422 -6.94 -5.94 9.62
N ARG A 423 -6.27 -5.46 10.69
CA ARG A 423 -6.01 -4.03 10.95
C ARG A 423 -5.33 -3.32 9.77
N ARG A 424 -4.40 -3.99 9.08
CA ARG A 424 -3.66 -3.42 7.94
C ARG A 424 -4.53 -3.20 6.69
N PHE A 425 -5.60 -3.96 6.49
CA PHE A 425 -6.54 -3.73 5.38
C PHE A 425 -7.30 -2.43 5.56
N ILE A 426 -7.67 -2.09 6.80
CA ILE A 426 -8.33 -0.82 7.14
C ILE A 426 -7.39 0.36 6.89
N ALA A 427 -6.11 0.24 7.25
CA ALA A 427 -5.10 1.28 6.96
C ALA A 427 -4.98 1.59 5.45
N THR A 428 -5.08 0.56 4.61
CA THR A 428 -5.07 0.75 3.14
C THR A 428 -6.32 1.50 2.66
N ILE A 429 -7.49 1.24 3.24
CA ILE A 429 -8.76 1.90 2.88
C ILE A 429 -8.77 3.35 3.34
N ALA A 430 -8.35 3.61 4.59
CA ALA A 430 -8.16 4.94 5.14
C ALA A 430 -7.26 5.80 4.22
N ARG A 431 -6.09 5.27 3.85
CA ARG A 431 -5.19 5.93 2.90
C ARG A 431 -5.84 6.19 1.54
N ARG A 432 -6.63 5.26 1.01
CA ARG A 432 -7.30 5.45 -0.29
C ARG A 432 -8.41 6.51 -0.23
N LEU A 433 -9.10 6.65 0.91
CA LEU A 433 -10.03 7.77 1.14
C LEU A 433 -9.28 9.11 1.05
N ASP A 434 -8.11 9.22 1.66
CA ASP A 434 -7.26 10.42 1.59
C ASP A 434 -6.70 10.70 0.18
N SER A 435 -6.44 9.65 -0.61
CA SER A 435 -5.96 9.78 -2.00
C SER A 435 -7.04 10.12 -3.02
N LEU A 436 -8.31 9.75 -2.80
CA LEU A 436 -9.39 9.99 -3.76
C LEU A 436 -9.69 11.46 -4.01
N GLY A 437 -9.56 12.30 -2.97
CA GLY A 437 -9.67 13.76 -3.11
C GLY A 437 -8.60 14.33 -4.04
N ALA A 438 -7.36 13.84 -3.92
CA ALA A 438 -6.20 14.30 -4.69
C ALA A 438 -6.34 14.05 -6.20
N ILE A 439 -6.66 12.80 -6.54
CA ILE A 439 -6.60 12.29 -7.92
C ILE A 439 -7.74 12.86 -8.78
N THR A 440 -8.90 13.13 -8.18
CA THR A 440 -10.06 13.65 -8.91
C THR A 440 -10.07 15.18 -9.01
N ARG A 441 -9.54 15.89 -8.01
CA ARG A 441 -9.56 17.36 -7.94
C ARG A 441 -8.29 18.03 -8.49
N GLY A 442 -7.14 17.35 -8.54
CA GLY A 442 -5.87 18.06 -8.75
C GLY A 442 -5.46 18.92 -7.54
N GLN A 443 -6.11 18.69 -6.39
CA GLN A 443 -5.93 19.38 -5.11
C GLN A 443 -6.28 18.41 -3.97
N ARG A 444 -5.43 18.32 -2.95
CA ARG A 444 -5.82 17.82 -1.62
C ARG A 444 -6.05 19.06 -0.79
N ASP A 445 -7.29 19.50 -0.63
CA ASP A 445 -7.56 20.30 0.56
C ASP A 445 -7.22 19.38 1.72
N SER A 446 -6.27 19.78 2.55
CA SER A 446 -6.00 19.15 3.83
C SER A 446 -7.22 19.33 4.72
N GLN A 447 -8.34 18.68 4.38
CA GLN A 447 -9.44 18.46 5.29
C GLN A 447 -9.03 17.27 6.16
N THR A 448 -8.29 17.62 7.20
CA THR A 448 -8.30 17.19 8.60
C THR A 448 -9.41 16.25 9.14
N ALA A 449 -10.22 15.58 8.32
CA ALA A 449 -11.19 14.58 8.78
C ALA A 449 -10.52 13.35 9.44
N MET A 450 -9.23 13.11 9.13
CA MET A 450 -8.39 12.08 9.76
C MET A 450 -7.50 12.62 10.90
N ALA A 451 -7.50 13.93 11.14
CA ALA A 451 -6.63 14.58 12.13
C ALA A 451 -7.32 14.85 13.48
N GLY A 452 -8.62 14.57 13.59
CA GLY A 452 -9.43 14.81 14.80
C GLY A 452 -9.38 13.69 15.85
N SER A 453 -8.77 12.55 15.55
CA SER A 453 -8.43 11.54 16.57
C SER A 453 -6.99 11.79 17.03
N GLU A 454 -6.76 11.99 18.32
CA GLU A 454 -5.48 12.30 18.98
C GLU A 454 -4.32 11.29 18.79
N ALA A 455 -4.40 10.39 17.81
CA ALA A 455 -3.30 9.55 17.42
C ALA A 455 -3.04 9.70 15.92
N THR A 456 -1.77 9.95 15.59
CA THR A 456 -1.11 9.59 14.34
C THR A 456 -1.32 8.08 14.06
N LEU A 457 -2.54 7.70 13.70
CA LEU A 457 -3.02 6.31 13.74
C LEU A 457 -2.37 5.43 12.67
N PHE A 458 -1.75 6.03 11.66
CA PHE A 458 -1.15 5.32 10.55
C PHE A 458 0.27 5.81 10.30
N ARG A 459 1.24 4.92 10.53
CA ARG A 459 2.64 5.13 10.21
C ARG A 459 2.85 4.90 8.72
N ALA A 460 3.87 5.52 8.14
CA ALA A 460 4.19 5.25 6.74
C ALA A 460 4.56 3.77 6.49
N ALA A 461 5.03 3.06 7.53
CA ALA A 461 5.25 1.62 7.53
C ALA A 461 3.97 0.78 7.34
N ASP A 462 2.79 1.34 7.64
CA ASP A 462 1.51 0.65 7.42
C ASP A 462 1.13 0.56 5.94
N ASN A 463 1.82 1.29 5.05
CA ASN A 463 1.63 1.23 3.62
C ASN A 463 2.36 0.01 2.99
N LEU A 464 1.73 -1.15 3.08
CA LEU A 464 2.24 -2.40 2.49
C LEU A 464 2.19 -2.44 0.95
N GLU A 465 1.57 -1.45 0.30
CA GLU A 465 1.58 -1.33 -1.17
C GLU A 465 2.83 -0.58 -1.68
N SER A 466 3.61 0.06 -0.79
CA SER A 466 4.79 0.87 -1.12
C SER A 466 5.94 0.04 -1.73
N PRO A 467 6.84 0.67 -2.53
CA PRO A 467 8.06 0.02 -2.99
C PRO A 467 8.91 -0.53 -1.84
N TYR A 468 8.99 0.20 -0.73
CA TYR A 468 9.71 -0.19 0.49
C TYR A 468 9.16 -1.47 1.11
N ALA A 469 7.83 -1.61 1.14
CA ALA A 469 7.19 -2.82 1.65
C ALA A 469 7.35 -4.03 0.72
N ARG A 470 7.38 -3.82 -0.59
CA ARG A 470 7.68 -4.90 -1.56
C ARG A 470 9.13 -5.35 -1.45
N ALA A 471 10.07 -4.43 -1.28
CA ALA A 471 11.46 -4.73 -1.03
C ALA A 471 11.64 -5.49 0.30
N ALA A 472 10.97 -5.04 1.36
CA ALA A 472 10.98 -5.70 2.67
C ALA A 472 10.46 -7.14 2.59
N LEU A 473 9.41 -7.40 1.80
CA LEU A 473 8.89 -8.75 1.60
C LEU A 473 9.90 -9.67 0.88
N ARG A 474 10.64 -9.14 -0.12
CA ARG A 474 11.71 -9.91 -0.77
C ARG A 474 12.85 -10.23 0.19
N GLN A 475 13.27 -9.24 0.98
CA GLN A 475 14.27 -9.43 2.04
C GLN A 475 13.82 -10.46 3.07
N PHE A 476 12.54 -10.44 3.45
CA PHE A 476 11.93 -11.42 4.34
C PHE A 476 12.04 -12.85 3.77
N TYR A 477 11.69 -13.07 2.49
CA TYR A 477 11.84 -14.38 1.86
C TYR A 477 13.30 -14.83 1.73
N GLY A 478 14.22 -13.92 1.42
CA GLY A 478 15.64 -14.21 1.39
C GLY A 478 16.19 -14.60 2.77
N ALA A 479 15.75 -13.92 3.83
CA ALA A 479 16.13 -14.26 5.20
C ALA A 479 15.57 -15.63 5.62
N LEU A 480 14.32 -15.93 5.26
CA LEU A 480 13.70 -17.24 5.50
C LEU A 480 14.48 -18.37 4.82
N TRP A 481 14.85 -18.20 3.55
CA TRP A 481 15.62 -19.20 2.80
C TRP A 481 17.00 -19.49 3.40
N ARG A 482 17.65 -18.47 3.99
CA ARG A 482 18.94 -18.60 4.68
C ARG A 482 18.83 -19.07 6.15
N GLY A 483 17.61 -19.36 6.64
CA GLY A 483 17.39 -19.75 8.03
C GLY A 483 17.54 -18.61 9.05
N GLY A 484 17.46 -17.34 8.60
CA GLY A 484 17.64 -16.15 9.42
C GLY A 484 16.40 -15.70 10.21
N LEU A 485 15.31 -16.49 10.20
CA LEU A 485 14.08 -16.19 10.94
C LEU A 485 13.93 -17.12 12.15
N PRO A 486 14.06 -16.60 13.39
CA PRO A 486 13.93 -17.41 14.60
C PRO A 486 12.58 -18.13 14.67
N GLY A 487 12.61 -19.44 14.89
CA GLY A 487 11.40 -20.27 15.01
C GLY A 487 10.68 -20.57 13.68
N TRP A 488 11.14 -20.02 12.56
CA TRP A 488 10.56 -20.21 11.23
C TRP A 488 11.60 -20.74 10.24
N PRO A 489 11.92 -22.05 10.29
CA PRO A 489 12.62 -22.67 9.17
C PRO A 489 11.74 -22.63 7.91
N LEU A 490 12.38 -22.68 6.74
CA LEU A 490 11.70 -22.59 5.45
C LEU A 490 10.59 -23.65 5.33
N GLU A 491 10.88 -24.89 5.72
CA GLU A 491 9.96 -26.02 5.64
C GLU A 491 8.69 -25.74 6.46
N ARG A 492 8.83 -25.30 7.71
CA ARG A 492 7.69 -24.93 8.56
C ARG A 492 6.85 -23.81 7.94
N PHE A 493 7.50 -22.80 7.34
CA PHE A 493 6.79 -21.70 6.71
C PHE A 493 6.00 -22.17 5.48
N GLU A 494 6.61 -22.98 4.61
CA GLU A 494 5.93 -23.52 3.43
C GLU A 494 4.77 -24.45 3.81
N GLU A 495 4.95 -25.31 4.82
CA GLU A 495 3.91 -26.20 5.35
C GLU A 495 2.73 -25.42 5.94
N ALA A 496 3.01 -24.38 6.73
CA ALA A 496 1.97 -23.62 7.41
C ALA A 496 1.21 -22.69 6.45
N THR A 497 1.87 -22.14 5.43
CA THR A 497 1.27 -21.13 4.53
C THR A 497 0.81 -21.69 3.18
N GLY A 498 1.34 -22.85 2.77
CA GLY A 498 1.19 -23.39 1.42
C GLY A 498 1.90 -22.58 0.34
N LEU A 499 2.80 -21.66 0.72
CA LEU A 499 3.63 -20.94 -0.24
C LEU A 499 4.84 -21.79 -0.60
N LYS A 500 5.12 -21.87 -1.90
CA LYS A 500 6.34 -22.48 -2.43
C LYS A 500 7.30 -21.41 -2.89
N LEU A 501 8.38 -21.21 -2.14
CA LEU A 501 9.39 -20.18 -2.33
C LEU A 501 10.61 -20.69 -3.10
N THR A 502 10.84 -22.01 -3.12
CA THR A 502 11.98 -22.62 -3.81
C THR A 502 11.58 -23.40 -5.06
N TYR A 503 12.52 -23.49 -5.99
CA TYR A 503 12.48 -24.34 -7.18
C TYR A 503 13.91 -24.81 -7.49
N GLU A 504 14.11 -26.12 -7.66
CA GLU A 504 15.44 -26.72 -7.92
C GLU A 504 16.55 -26.28 -6.94
N GLY A 505 16.22 -26.18 -5.65
CA GLY A 505 17.18 -25.79 -4.60
C GLY A 505 17.51 -24.29 -4.53
N SER A 506 16.94 -23.48 -5.42
CA SER A 506 17.09 -22.02 -5.45
C SER A 506 15.79 -21.31 -5.09
N LEU A 507 15.88 -20.04 -4.68
CA LEU A 507 14.70 -19.19 -4.49
C LEU A 507 14.08 -18.87 -5.86
N LYS A 508 12.75 -18.94 -5.99
CA LYS A 508 12.06 -18.62 -7.25
C LYS A 508 12.29 -17.17 -7.68
N GLU A 509 12.40 -16.94 -8.98
CA GLU A 509 12.42 -15.59 -9.57
C GLU A 509 11.10 -14.85 -9.32
N ASP A 510 9.96 -15.53 -9.54
CA ASP A 510 8.63 -14.98 -9.30
C ASP A 510 8.12 -15.36 -7.90
N LEU A 511 8.49 -14.55 -6.92
CA LEU A 511 8.06 -14.71 -5.52
C LEU A 511 6.61 -14.28 -5.29
N PRO A 512 5.90 -14.89 -4.32
CA PRO A 512 4.55 -14.48 -3.95
C PRO A 512 4.46 -12.98 -3.62
N PRO A 513 3.51 -12.24 -4.23
CA PRO A 513 3.36 -10.81 -3.94
C PRO A 513 2.66 -10.58 -2.59
N MET A 514 2.76 -9.36 -2.05
CA MET A 514 2.20 -8.95 -0.75
C MET A 514 0.75 -9.41 -0.52
N PRO A 515 -0.21 -9.23 -1.46
CA PRO A 515 -1.58 -9.71 -1.22
C PRO A 515 -1.67 -11.23 -1.03
N ARG A 516 -0.84 -12.00 -1.76
CA ARG A 516 -0.80 -13.46 -1.61
C ARG A 516 -0.22 -13.83 -0.25
N PHE A 517 0.85 -13.16 0.19
CA PHE A 517 1.47 -13.36 1.50
C PHE A 517 0.48 -13.11 2.65
N LEU A 518 -0.16 -11.94 2.66
CA LEU A 518 -1.14 -11.56 3.70
C LEU A 518 -2.30 -12.55 3.79
N ASN A 519 -2.80 -13.00 2.64
CA ASN A 519 -3.89 -13.98 2.60
C ASN A 519 -3.49 -15.36 3.15
N ARG A 520 -2.20 -15.71 3.15
CA ARG A 520 -1.73 -16.96 3.75
C ARG A 520 -1.54 -16.86 5.25
N LEU A 521 -1.05 -15.72 5.73
CA LEU A 521 -0.89 -15.44 7.15
C LEU A 521 -2.22 -15.49 7.90
N LEU A 522 -3.32 -15.04 7.29
CA LEU A 522 -4.64 -15.00 7.93
C LEU A 522 -5.06 -16.33 8.55
N ALA A 523 -4.62 -17.48 8.03
CA ALA A 523 -5.04 -18.79 8.55
C ALA A 523 -4.09 -19.38 9.60
N LEU A 524 -3.12 -18.61 10.10
CA LEU A 524 -2.20 -19.03 11.16
C LEU A 524 -2.76 -18.66 12.55
N PRO A 525 -2.33 -19.32 13.63
CA PRO A 525 -2.62 -18.86 14.99
C PRO A 525 -2.21 -17.40 15.20
N ILE A 526 -2.94 -16.68 16.05
CA ILE A 526 -2.77 -15.21 16.19
C ILE A 526 -1.33 -14.82 16.57
N ASP A 527 -0.69 -15.56 17.47
CA ASP A 527 0.67 -15.26 17.91
C ASP A 527 1.71 -15.51 16.81
N GLU A 528 1.51 -16.55 16.00
CA GLU A 528 2.34 -16.84 14.83
C GLU A 528 2.21 -15.74 13.77
N GLN A 529 0.98 -15.27 13.51
CA GLN A 529 0.75 -14.12 12.65
C GLN A 529 1.50 -12.90 13.16
N ASN A 530 1.37 -12.59 14.45
CA ASN A 530 1.97 -11.42 15.08
C ASN A 530 3.49 -11.42 14.98
N ALA A 531 4.13 -12.57 15.19
CA ALA A 531 5.58 -12.73 15.07
C ALA A 531 6.08 -12.48 13.64
N LEU A 532 5.47 -13.14 12.64
CA LEU A 532 5.82 -12.95 11.23
C LEU A 532 5.57 -11.51 10.76
N PHE A 533 4.52 -10.89 11.29
CA PHE A 533 4.18 -9.51 10.97
C PHE A 533 5.14 -8.49 11.58
N ALA A 534 5.62 -8.72 12.80
CA ALA A 534 6.60 -7.86 13.46
C ALA A 534 7.94 -7.88 12.70
N GLU A 535 8.36 -9.04 12.23
CA GLU A 535 9.55 -9.19 11.40
C GLU A 535 9.43 -8.40 10.08
N LEU A 536 8.28 -8.50 9.41
CA LEU A 536 8.04 -7.71 8.19
C LEU A 536 8.01 -6.20 8.51
N GLU A 537 7.31 -5.77 9.56
CA GLU A 537 7.22 -4.37 10.01
C GLU A 537 8.61 -3.77 10.21
N SER A 538 9.48 -4.46 10.95
CA SER A 538 10.86 -4.04 11.22
C SER A 538 11.65 -3.80 9.93
N ARG A 539 11.49 -4.66 8.93
CA ARG A 539 12.14 -4.51 7.61
C ARG A 539 11.57 -3.35 6.80
N VAL A 540 10.26 -3.13 6.87
CA VAL A 540 9.63 -1.97 6.22
C VAL A 540 10.16 -0.68 6.83
N GLU A 541 10.19 -0.58 8.16
CA GLU A 541 10.73 0.57 8.89
C GLU A 541 12.19 0.81 8.51
N SER A 542 13.02 -0.24 8.49
CA SER A 542 14.43 -0.16 8.09
C SER A 542 14.61 0.36 6.66
N ASN A 543 13.82 -0.13 5.70
CA ASN A 543 13.88 0.33 4.30
C ASN A 543 13.42 1.78 4.14
N ILE A 544 12.40 2.21 4.91
CA ILE A 544 11.94 3.60 4.93
C ILE A 544 13.03 4.49 5.50
N GLU A 545 13.62 4.13 6.63
CA GLU A 545 14.72 4.90 7.25
C GLU A 545 15.91 5.03 6.30
N ALA A 546 16.33 3.95 5.65
CA ALA A 546 17.42 3.97 4.68
C ALA A 546 17.10 4.89 3.47
N ALA A 547 15.85 4.86 2.98
CA ALA A 547 15.43 5.74 1.90
C ALA A 547 15.37 7.21 2.35
N VAL A 548 14.96 7.48 3.59
CA VAL A 548 14.94 8.84 4.15
C VAL A 548 16.36 9.38 4.28
N GLU A 549 17.28 8.57 4.80
CA GLU A 549 18.69 8.91 4.93
C GLU A 549 19.35 9.16 3.57
N ALA A 550 19.04 8.34 2.57
CA ALA A 550 19.51 8.52 1.20
C ALA A 550 18.81 9.68 0.46
N GLY A 551 17.86 10.37 1.09
CA GLY A 551 17.04 11.38 0.43
C GLY A 551 16.19 10.86 -0.72
N THR A 552 16.03 9.53 -0.86
CA THR A 552 15.28 8.82 -1.92
C THR A 552 13.90 8.35 -1.46
N TYR A 553 13.48 8.67 -0.23
CA TYR A 553 12.15 8.36 0.28
C TYR A 553 11.03 9.10 -0.47
N GLU A 554 10.05 8.37 -0.99
CA GLU A 554 8.96 8.88 -1.80
C GLU A 554 7.63 8.54 -1.13
N VAL A 555 6.98 9.56 -0.56
CA VAL A 555 5.64 9.44 0.07
C VAL A 555 4.51 9.65 -0.95
N GLY A 556 4.84 9.99 -2.21
CA GLY A 556 3.92 10.50 -3.22
C GLY A 556 4.04 12.02 -3.35
N VAL A 557 2.93 12.74 -3.53
CA VAL A 557 2.94 14.22 -3.50
C VAL A 557 3.20 14.69 -2.08
N GLU A 558 4.38 15.25 -1.85
CA GLU A 558 4.77 15.84 -0.57
C GLU A 558 4.16 17.24 -0.46
N THR A 559 3.32 17.47 0.56
CA THR A 559 3.00 18.84 0.97
C THR A 559 4.14 19.30 1.86
N LEU A 560 4.97 20.19 1.32
CA LEU A 560 6.08 20.77 2.04
C LEU A 560 5.51 21.74 3.07
N ILE A 561 5.76 21.43 4.34
CA ILE A 561 5.49 22.32 5.47
C ILE A 561 6.85 22.75 5.99
N ALA A 562 7.05 24.05 6.10
CA ALA A 562 8.24 24.65 6.70
C ALA A 562 7.80 25.84 7.56
N ASP A 563 8.73 26.38 8.34
CA ASP A 563 8.47 27.58 9.14
C ASP A 563 8.25 28.80 8.22
N SER A 564 8.98 28.86 7.10
CA SER A 564 8.74 29.83 6.02
C SER A 564 9.11 29.26 4.65
N LEU A 565 8.28 29.56 3.64
CA LEU A 565 8.46 29.22 2.23
C LEU A 565 8.26 30.47 1.37
N THR A 566 9.35 30.93 0.74
CA THR A 566 9.32 32.15 -0.09
C THR A 566 9.75 31.82 -1.52
N ALA A 567 8.98 32.28 -2.51
CA ALA A 567 9.38 32.19 -3.92
C ALA A 567 10.36 33.34 -4.25
N THR A 568 11.62 33.01 -4.54
CA THR A 568 12.69 34.02 -4.72
C THR A 568 12.92 34.41 -6.17
N SER A 569 12.66 33.52 -7.13
CA SER A 569 12.79 33.82 -8.55
C SER A 569 11.79 33.03 -9.40
N ARG A 570 11.42 33.59 -10.56
CA ARG A 570 10.48 32.99 -11.53
C ARG A 570 10.98 33.18 -12.95
N GLU A 571 10.97 32.11 -13.72
CA GLU A 571 11.35 32.10 -15.15
C GLU A 571 10.28 31.33 -15.94
N THR A 572 9.87 31.83 -17.10
CA THR A 572 8.94 31.11 -17.99
C THR A 572 9.74 30.25 -18.96
N LEU A 573 9.54 28.92 -18.91
CA LEU A 573 10.23 27.96 -19.77
C LEU A 573 9.48 27.73 -21.09
N TYR A 574 8.14 27.73 -21.04
CA TYR A 574 7.29 27.45 -22.20
C TYR A 574 5.95 28.16 -22.06
N THR A 575 5.34 28.52 -23.20
CA THR A 575 3.97 29.03 -23.26
C THR A 575 3.22 28.30 -24.35
N HIS A 576 2.08 27.71 -24.00
CA HIS A 576 1.26 26.93 -24.91
C HIS A 576 0.55 27.86 -25.93
N PRO A 577 0.75 27.65 -27.25
CA PRO A 577 0.29 28.59 -28.27
C PRO A 577 -1.23 28.67 -28.39
N GLY A 578 -1.97 27.61 -28.03
CA GLY A 578 -3.43 27.57 -28.16
C GLY A 578 -4.20 28.16 -26.96
N THR A 579 -3.63 28.07 -25.76
CA THR A 579 -4.34 28.42 -24.50
C THR A 579 -3.69 29.54 -23.72
N GLY A 580 -2.44 29.91 -24.06
CA GLY A 580 -1.65 30.89 -23.29
C GLY A 580 -1.17 30.38 -21.93
N ALA A 581 -1.46 29.13 -21.57
CA ALA A 581 -0.97 28.52 -20.33
C ALA A 581 0.55 28.33 -20.40
N SER A 582 1.27 28.71 -19.34
CA SER A 582 2.73 28.64 -19.31
C SER A 582 3.28 27.56 -18.38
N THR A 583 4.50 27.14 -18.66
CA THR A 583 5.37 26.36 -17.78
C THR A 583 6.37 27.31 -17.14
N GLY A 584 6.40 27.38 -15.81
CA GLY A 584 7.30 28.24 -15.06
C GLY A 584 8.30 27.44 -14.23
N LEU A 585 9.53 27.93 -14.12
CA LEU A 585 10.52 27.51 -13.14
C LEU A 585 10.50 28.51 -11.99
N VAL A 586 10.32 28.02 -10.76
CA VAL A 586 10.27 28.84 -9.54
C VAL A 586 11.33 28.37 -8.56
N GLU A 587 12.19 29.28 -8.09
CA GLU A 587 13.10 29.00 -6.97
C GLU A 587 12.37 29.26 -5.65
N ILE A 588 12.51 28.32 -4.72
CA ILE A 588 11.89 28.38 -3.40
C ILE A 588 13.00 28.39 -2.34
N LEU A 589 12.99 29.41 -1.50
CA LEU A 589 13.72 29.45 -0.25
C LEU A 589 12.88 28.82 0.85
N ARG A 590 13.41 27.79 1.48
CA ARG A 590 12.83 27.12 2.63
C ARG A 590 13.61 27.48 3.88
N ARG A 591 12.90 27.93 4.91
CA ARG A 591 13.41 28.13 6.26
C ARG A 591 12.73 27.16 7.20
N ASP A 592 13.52 26.32 7.85
CA ASP A 592 13.04 25.45 8.91
C ASP A 592 13.62 25.94 10.23
N ARG A 593 12.76 26.03 11.25
CA ARG A 593 13.21 26.26 12.61
C ARG A 593 14.07 25.08 13.06
N LEU A 594 15.31 25.35 13.43
CA LEU A 594 16.17 24.33 13.98
C LEU A 594 15.84 24.15 15.46
N VAL A 595 15.27 23.00 15.81
CA VAL A 595 15.04 22.62 17.20
C VAL A 595 16.13 21.64 17.61
N PRO A 596 17.23 22.12 18.21
CA PRO A 596 18.32 21.24 18.62
C PRO A 596 17.86 20.30 19.73
N THR A 597 18.39 19.07 19.71
CA THR A 597 18.19 18.13 20.80
C THR A 597 18.99 18.60 22.01
N THR A 598 18.31 18.95 23.10
CA THR A 598 18.95 19.31 24.37
C THR A 598 19.74 18.14 24.93
N ALA A 599 20.77 18.40 25.74
CA ALA A 599 21.54 17.35 26.40
C ALA A 599 20.65 16.35 27.16
N ASP A 600 19.68 16.84 27.94
CA ASP A 600 18.78 15.98 28.73
C ASP A 600 17.89 15.09 27.84
N ALA A 601 17.32 15.64 26.76
CA ALA A 601 16.56 14.85 25.78
C ALA A 601 17.43 13.80 25.05
N ALA A 602 18.71 14.09 24.81
CA ALA A 602 19.65 13.14 24.24
C ALA A 602 19.99 12.01 25.24
N PHE A 603 20.11 12.33 26.53
CA PHE A 603 20.22 11.34 27.61
C PHE A 603 18.99 10.43 27.71
N ASP A 604 17.80 11.02 27.67
CA ASP A 604 16.55 10.25 27.68
C ASP A 604 16.43 9.31 26.48
N ALA A 605 16.86 9.77 25.30
CA ALA A 605 16.91 8.94 24.10
C ALA A 605 17.90 7.77 24.25
N ALA A 606 19.06 8.02 24.86
CA ALA A 606 20.07 7.01 25.17
C ALA A 606 19.52 5.95 26.16
N ALA A 607 18.84 6.41 27.21
CA ALA A 607 18.25 5.55 28.24
C ALA A 607 17.14 4.67 27.68
N LYS A 608 16.25 5.23 26.84
CA LYS A 608 15.18 4.47 26.16
C LYS A 608 15.71 3.42 25.19
N ALA A 609 16.88 3.68 24.58
CA ALA A 609 17.52 2.77 23.64
C ALA A 609 18.27 1.61 24.31
N GLY A 610 18.44 1.63 25.64
CA GLY A 610 19.07 0.55 26.40
C GLY A 610 20.59 0.42 26.20
N ALA A 611 21.24 1.34 25.48
CA ALA A 611 22.68 1.35 25.23
C ALA A 611 23.23 2.79 25.18
N PRO A 612 23.48 3.44 26.33
CA PRO A 612 23.88 4.83 26.40
C PRO A 612 25.40 5.00 26.29
N ALA A 613 25.97 4.89 25.09
CA ALA A 613 27.37 5.29 24.90
C ALA A 613 27.46 6.76 24.48
N LEU A 614 28.07 7.58 25.34
CA LEU A 614 28.36 8.99 25.06
C LEU A 614 29.70 9.07 24.33
N LEU A 615 29.70 9.65 23.13
CA LEU A 615 30.87 9.69 22.27
C LEU A 615 31.37 11.11 22.07
N VAL A 616 32.69 11.29 22.08
CA VAL A 616 33.37 12.52 21.67
C VAL A 616 34.37 12.20 20.58
N ASN A 617 34.37 12.99 19.51
CA ASN A 617 35.33 12.84 18.44
C ASN A 617 36.65 13.52 18.81
N ALA A 618 37.74 12.75 18.89
CA ALA A 618 39.03 13.25 19.36
C ALA A 618 39.62 14.38 18.50
N ARG A 619 39.30 14.39 17.19
CA ARG A 619 39.82 15.37 16.21
C ARG A 619 38.93 16.59 16.09
N SER A 620 37.62 16.40 15.92
CA SER A 620 36.67 17.51 15.69
C SER A 620 36.10 18.10 16.98
N LYS A 621 36.34 17.48 18.14
CA LYS A 621 35.80 17.88 19.45
C LYS A 621 34.27 18.00 19.47
N ARG A 622 33.60 17.20 18.65
CA ARG A 622 32.13 17.11 18.57
C ARG A 622 31.63 16.00 19.48
N ALA A 623 30.45 16.18 20.08
CA ALA A 623 29.77 15.20 20.91
C ALA A 623 28.65 14.49 20.13
N ALA A 624 28.41 13.21 20.45
CA ALA A 624 27.35 12.37 19.89
C ALA A 624 26.83 11.38 20.93
N VAL A 625 25.57 10.96 20.85
CA VAL A 625 25.07 9.76 21.54
C VAL A 625 25.04 8.62 20.54
N LEU A 626 25.60 7.48 20.91
CA LEU A 626 25.45 6.25 20.15
C LEU A 626 24.05 5.67 20.40
N LEU A 627 23.29 5.50 19.33
CA LEU A 627 22.00 4.82 19.35
C LEU A 627 22.08 3.57 18.46
N PRO A 628 21.35 2.50 18.81
CA PRO A 628 21.18 1.37 17.91
C PRO A 628 20.47 1.84 16.63
N ALA A 629 20.90 1.33 15.49
CA ALA A 629 20.22 1.48 14.22
C ALA A 629 19.85 0.09 13.68
N PRO A 630 18.77 -0.04 12.90
CA PRO A 630 18.48 -1.29 12.23
C PRO A 630 19.64 -1.69 11.31
N SER A 631 20.10 -2.93 11.40
CA SER A 631 21.13 -3.45 10.50
C SER A 631 20.64 -3.44 9.06
N MET A 632 21.52 -3.08 8.13
CA MET A 632 21.21 -3.15 6.71
C MET A 632 21.42 -4.58 6.21
N LEU A 633 20.38 -5.17 5.62
CA LEU A 633 20.47 -6.47 4.97
C LEU A 633 20.68 -6.28 3.47
N PHE A 634 21.80 -6.78 2.95
CA PHE A 634 22.07 -6.80 1.52
C PHE A 634 21.34 -7.96 0.82
N ASP A 635 21.21 -7.86 -0.50
CA ASP A 635 20.51 -8.87 -1.32
C ASP A 635 21.17 -10.25 -1.24
N ASP A 636 22.50 -10.29 -1.04
CA ASP A 636 23.28 -11.51 -0.83
C ASP A 636 23.08 -12.13 0.58
N GLY A 637 22.36 -11.44 1.47
CA GLY A 637 22.15 -11.87 2.85
C GLY A 637 23.21 -11.41 3.84
N GLY A 638 24.21 -10.65 3.40
CA GLY A 638 25.14 -9.98 4.28
C GLY A 638 24.39 -9.01 5.19
N VAL A 639 24.65 -9.10 6.50
CA VAL A 639 24.14 -8.16 7.49
C VAL A 639 25.26 -7.16 7.79
N GLN A 640 25.01 -5.88 7.51
CA GLN A 640 25.87 -4.80 8.00
C GLN A 640 25.25 -4.22 9.26
N GLU A 641 25.92 -4.44 10.39
CA GLU A 641 25.56 -3.77 11.64
C GLU A 641 25.72 -2.25 11.46
N ARG A 642 24.66 -1.53 11.81
CA ARG A 642 24.63 -0.07 11.74
C ARG A 642 24.42 0.51 13.13
N VAL A 643 24.96 1.70 13.30
CA VAL A 643 24.76 2.53 14.48
C VAL A 643 24.36 3.92 14.05
N ARG A 644 23.68 4.63 14.93
CA ARG A 644 23.23 6.00 14.69
C ARG A 644 23.87 6.92 15.70
N LEU A 645 24.59 7.92 15.22
CA LEU A 645 25.11 9.01 16.03
C LEU A 645 24.05 10.11 16.10
N LEU A 646 23.42 10.26 17.26
CA LEU A 646 22.56 11.40 17.56
C LEU A 646 23.45 12.58 17.94
N ARG A 647 23.30 13.71 17.25
CA ARG A 647 23.99 14.97 17.50
C ARG A 647 22.96 16.09 17.72
N PRO A 648 23.37 17.28 18.20
CA PRO A 648 22.45 18.38 18.49
C PRO A 648 21.47 18.72 17.36
N ALA A 649 21.95 18.81 16.12
CA ALA A 649 21.14 19.20 14.96
C ALA A 649 20.83 18.05 13.98
N VAL A 650 21.61 16.97 14.01
CA VAL A 650 21.59 15.93 12.97
C VAL A 650 21.63 14.53 13.59
N ARG A 651 21.17 13.54 12.81
CA ARG A 651 21.32 12.12 13.12
C ARG A 651 22.05 11.48 11.96
N GLU A 652 23.19 10.89 12.24
CA GLU A 652 24.06 10.30 11.20
C GLU A 652 24.06 8.79 11.38
N GLY A 653 23.65 8.03 10.37
CA GLY A 653 23.80 6.58 10.33
C GLY A 653 25.16 6.20 9.76
N MET A 654 25.83 5.22 10.37
CA MET A 654 27.07 4.68 9.82
C MET A 654 27.21 3.19 10.13
N ALA A 655 28.09 2.50 9.40
CA ALA A 655 28.38 1.11 9.70
C ALA A 655 29.16 1.00 11.02
N ARG A 656 28.91 -0.06 11.80
CA ARG A 656 29.63 -0.25 13.07
C ARG A 656 31.15 -0.30 12.87
N ALA A 657 31.59 -1.00 11.83
CA ALA A 657 33.01 -1.06 11.45
C ALA A 657 33.61 0.31 11.08
N GLU A 658 32.81 1.23 10.53
CA GLU A 658 33.26 2.60 10.24
C GLU A 658 33.39 3.43 11.53
N LEU A 659 32.48 3.24 12.50
CA LEU A 659 32.60 3.85 13.83
C LEU A 659 33.87 3.36 14.53
N ASP A 660 34.12 2.05 14.51
CA ASP A 660 35.30 1.45 15.16
C ASP A 660 36.62 1.94 14.52
N ALA A 661 36.62 2.24 13.22
CA ALA A 661 37.75 2.82 12.49
C ALA A 661 37.83 4.35 12.58
N SER A 662 36.88 5.01 13.26
CA SER A 662 36.79 6.46 13.34
C SER A 662 37.60 7.05 14.50
N ASN A 663 37.47 8.37 14.71
CA ASN A 663 38.07 9.07 15.85
C ASN A 663 37.07 9.29 17.01
N TRP A 664 35.93 8.61 17.00
CA TRP A 664 34.95 8.66 18.09
C TRP A 664 35.42 7.78 19.25
N ARG A 665 35.44 8.33 20.46
CA ARG A 665 35.74 7.58 21.69
C ARG A 665 34.65 7.81 22.72
N GLU A 666 34.49 6.86 23.63
CA GLU A 666 33.66 7.09 24.81
C GLU A 666 34.24 8.24 25.67
N ALA A 667 33.33 9.02 26.24
CA ALA A 667 33.65 10.17 27.06
C ALA A 667 32.77 10.21 28.31
N GLU A 668 33.31 10.80 29.37
CA GLU A 668 32.58 11.11 30.59
C GLU A 668 31.46 12.12 30.31
N GLU A 669 30.36 12.02 31.06
CA GLU A 669 29.18 12.89 30.90
C GLU A 669 29.56 14.38 30.96
N SER A 670 30.48 14.77 31.84
CA SER A 670 30.88 16.18 31.99
C SER A 670 31.59 16.74 30.75
N GLU A 671 32.50 15.97 30.14
CA GLU A 671 33.17 16.35 28.89
C GLU A 671 32.18 16.41 27.73
N TRP A 672 31.33 15.38 27.64
CA TRP A 672 30.32 15.26 26.60
C TRP A 672 29.30 16.41 26.66
N ARG A 673 28.76 16.70 27.85
CA ARG A 673 27.72 17.72 28.06
C ARG A 673 28.24 19.11 27.74
N ALA A 674 29.47 19.42 28.15
CA ALA A 674 30.11 20.70 27.82
C ALA A 674 30.25 20.90 26.31
N LEU A 675 30.68 19.88 25.57
CA LEU A 675 30.81 19.94 24.11
C LEU A 675 29.46 19.96 23.40
N TRP A 676 28.46 19.24 23.92
CA TRP A 676 27.10 19.23 23.38
C TRP A 676 26.43 20.58 23.54
N GLU A 677 26.45 21.16 24.74
CA GLU A 677 25.83 22.47 25.02
C GLU A 677 26.54 23.60 24.27
N ALA A 678 27.87 23.53 24.13
CA ALA A 678 28.62 24.47 23.30
C ALA A 678 28.23 24.40 21.83
N GLU A 679 28.01 23.19 21.29
CA GLU A 679 27.51 23.03 19.93
C GLU A 679 26.08 23.55 19.78
N VAL A 680 25.17 23.21 20.71
CA VAL A 680 23.79 23.72 20.74
C VAL A 680 23.75 25.25 20.75
N ALA A 681 24.57 25.89 21.56
CA ALA A 681 24.64 27.35 21.66
C ALA A 681 25.19 28.01 20.37
N GLY A 682 25.99 27.29 19.59
CA GLY A 682 26.54 27.74 18.32
C GLY A 682 25.65 27.49 17.10
N LEU A 683 24.51 26.79 17.26
CA LEU A 683 23.62 26.49 16.16
C LEU A 683 22.75 27.70 15.77
N PRO A 684 22.48 27.91 14.47
CA PRO A 684 21.56 28.96 14.04
C PRO A 684 20.14 28.62 14.49
N SER A 685 19.29 29.64 14.65
CA SER A 685 17.88 29.44 14.99
C SER A 685 17.07 28.78 13.87
N HIS A 686 17.52 28.95 12.62
CA HIS A 686 16.88 28.42 11.42
C HIS A 686 17.93 27.86 10.46
N THR A 687 17.56 26.83 9.70
CA THR A 687 18.30 26.33 8.56
C THR A 687 17.63 26.79 7.27
N GLU A 688 18.43 27.34 6.35
CA GLU A 688 17.96 27.73 5.02
C GLU A 688 18.33 26.66 3.98
N SER A 689 17.40 26.32 3.11
CA SER A 689 17.66 25.47 1.94
C SER A 689 16.94 26.02 0.72
N ARG A 690 17.47 25.75 -0.47
CA ARG A 690 16.89 26.18 -1.75
C ARG A 690 16.59 24.98 -2.62
N PHE A 691 15.49 25.06 -3.35
CA PHE A 691 15.14 24.09 -4.37
C PHE A 691 14.29 24.76 -5.45
N TRP A 692 14.12 24.10 -6.59
CA TRP A 692 13.35 24.64 -7.70
C TRP A 692 12.10 23.81 -7.97
N LEU A 693 11.06 24.45 -8.46
CA LEU A 693 9.81 23.84 -8.89
C LEU A 693 9.51 24.19 -10.34
N VAL A 694 9.29 23.18 -11.18
CA VAL A 694 8.64 23.38 -12.48
C VAL A 694 7.13 23.30 -12.28
N THR A 695 6.46 24.43 -12.44
CA THR A 695 5.03 24.65 -12.20
C THR A 695 4.32 25.04 -13.50
N GLY A 696 3.00 25.14 -13.46
CA GLY A 696 2.21 25.43 -14.68
C GLY A 696 2.04 24.19 -15.56
N LEU A 697 1.88 24.35 -16.87
CA LEU A 697 1.56 23.24 -17.78
C LEU A 697 2.78 22.33 -18.00
N LEU A 698 2.73 21.05 -17.61
CA LEU A 698 3.89 20.13 -17.66
C LEU A 698 3.74 19.04 -18.74
N LEU A 699 2.53 18.61 -19.05
CA LEU A 699 2.25 17.49 -19.95
C LEU A 699 2.84 17.68 -21.36
N PRO A 700 2.77 18.87 -22.00
CA PRO A 700 3.35 19.10 -23.33
C PRO A 700 4.89 19.11 -23.35
N VAL A 701 5.53 19.24 -22.19
CA VAL A 701 6.99 19.38 -22.06
C VAL A 701 7.61 18.26 -21.25
N TRP A 702 6.87 17.18 -21.03
CA TRP A 702 7.21 16.12 -20.08
C TRP A 702 8.56 15.45 -20.38
N ASP A 703 8.88 15.27 -21.66
CA ASP A 703 10.15 14.75 -22.19
C ASP A 703 11.35 15.64 -21.84
N ARG A 704 11.14 16.96 -21.75
CA ARG A 704 12.19 17.96 -21.46
C ARG A 704 12.49 18.13 -19.99
N LEU A 705 11.67 17.53 -19.11
CA LEU A 705 11.86 17.62 -17.66
C LEU A 705 12.88 16.59 -17.12
N GLY A 706 13.36 15.66 -17.96
CA GLY A 706 14.28 14.59 -17.59
C GLY A 706 13.59 13.40 -16.92
N ALA A 707 14.20 12.22 -16.94
CA ALA A 707 13.62 11.00 -16.35
C ALA A 707 13.96 10.82 -14.86
N GLU A 708 14.98 11.52 -14.36
CA GLU A 708 15.48 11.33 -12.99
C GLU A 708 14.74 12.24 -11.99
N ASN A 709 14.33 11.68 -10.85
CA ASN A 709 13.62 12.36 -9.78
C ASN A 709 12.28 13.02 -10.22
N MET A 710 11.23 12.22 -10.39
CA MET A 710 9.88 12.67 -10.76
C MET A 710 9.05 13.21 -9.58
N ARG A 711 9.70 13.65 -8.50
CA ARG A 711 9.02 14.13 -7.30
C ARG A 711 8.21 15.38 -7.59
N VAL A 712 6.91 15.31 -7.33
CA VAL A 712 6.03 16.48 -7.33
C VAL A 712 5.84 16.94 -5.90
N ARG A 713 6.14 18.20 -5.65
CA ARG A 713 5.92 18.86 -4.36
C ARG A 713 4.76 19.83 -4.47
N ARG A 714 4.03 19.96 -3.38
CA ARG A 714 3.09 21.03 -3.13
C ARG A 714 3.60 21.91 -2.01
N LEU A 715 3.40 23.20 -2.13
CA LEU A 715 3.62 24.13 -1.03
C LEU A 715 2.63 25.27 -1.06
N ALA A 716 2.44 25.90 0.09
CA ALA A 716 1.87 27.23 0.20
C ALA A 716 3.00 28.18 0.61
N THR A 717 3.19 29.27 -0.13
CA THR A 717 4.15 30.31 0.29
C THR A 717 3.60 31.08 1.48
N ASP A 718 4.48 31.84 2.14
CA ASP A 718 4.10 32.74 3.25
C ASP A 718 3.04 33.78 2.83
N GLU A 719 2.96 34.08 1.53
CA GLU A 719 1.99 35.00 0.92
C GLU A 719 0.63 34.33 0.60
N GLY A 720 0.48 33.04 0.92
CA GLY A 720 -0.75 32.27 0.69
C GLY A 720 -0.87 31.69 -0.73
N GLU A 721 0.18 31.75 -1.56
CA GLU A 721 0.16 31.18 -2.90
C GLU A 721 0.37 29.66 -2.87
N ALA A 722 -0.62 28.91 -3.35
CA ALA A 722 -0.51 27.47 -3.49
C ALA A 722 0.19 27.08 -4.80
N MET A 723 1.33 26.40 -4.70
CA MET A 723 2.10 25.89 -5.82
C MET A 723 2.11 24.37 -5.85
N ILE A 724 2.06 23.79 -7.05
CA ILE A 724 2.32 22.38 -7.30
C ILE A 724 3.21 22.24 -8.53
N GLY A 725 4.28 21.46 -8.40
CA GLY A 725 5.25 21.33 -9.46
C GLY A 725 6.26 20.22 -9.21
N ARG A 726 6.99 19.88 -10.26
CA ARG A 726 8.10 18.94 -10.16
C ARG A 726 9.28 19.61 -9.46
N ALA A 727 9.79 19.00 -8.41
CA ALA A 727 10.98 19.46 -7.72
C ALA A 727 12.23 19.13 -8.51
N LEU A 728 13.11 20.11 -8.65
CA LEU A 728 14.43 20.00 -9.24
C LEU A 728 15.48 20.45 -8.23
N ASP A 729 16.62 19.77 -8.26
CA ASP A 729 17.86 20.28 -7.67
C ASP A 729 18.61 21.17 -8.69
N ALA A 730 19.72 21.76 -8.27
CA ALA A 730 20.51 22.65 -9.12
C ALA A 730 21.00 21.97 -10.42
N GLY A 731 21.27 20.67 -10.40
CA GLY A 731 21.65 19.88 -11.58
C GLY A 731 20.48 19.72 -12.57
N GLY A 732 19.31 19.35 -12.05
CA GLY A 732 18.08 19.22 -12.82
C GLY A 732 17.66 20.53 -13.48
N VAL A 733 17.84 21.68 -12.81
CA VAL A 733 17.58 22.99 -13.40
C VAL A 733 18.40 23.24 -14.66
N ARG A 734 19.71 22.94 -14.63
CA ARG A 734 20.56 23.10 -15.81
C ARG A 734 20.11 22.22 -16.97
N ALA A 735 19.83 20.94 -16.68
CA ALA A 735 19.35 20.00 -17.70
C ALA A 735 18.03 20.48 -18.34
N VAL A 736 17.09 20.95 -17.52
CA VAL A 736 15.80 21.47 -18.00
C VAL A 736 15.99 22.74 -18.82
N ARG A 737 16.77 23.73 -18.35
CA ARG A 737 17.03 24.96 -19.10
C ARG A 737 17.67 24.66 -20.45
N ALA A 738 18.68 23.78 -20.48
CA ALA A 738 19.30 23.33 -21.72
C ALA A 738 18.29 22.69 -22.69
N ALA A 739 17.36 21.86 -22.19
CA ALA A 739 16.32 21.24 -23.02
C ALA A 739 15.32 22.25 -23.63
N PHE A 740 15.20 23.45 -23.05
CA PHE A 740 14.43 24.56 -23.61
C PHE A 740 15.27 25.55 -24.44
N GLY A 741 16.56 25.25 -24.68
CA GLY A 741 17.47 26.16 -25.38
C GLY A 741 17.84 27.40 -24.56
N LEU A 742 17.62 27.37 -23.25
CA LEU A 742 18.01 28.41 -22.31
C LEU A 742 19.40 28.07 -21.73
N GLY A 743 20.35 29.00 -21.83
CA GLY A 743 21.70 28.83 -21.28
C GLY A 743 21.80 29.17 -19.79
N GLY A 744 22.75 28.54 -19.11
CA GLY A 744 23.09 28.79 -17.70
C GLY A 744 22.15 28.14 -16.67
N GLY A 745 22.48 28.25 -15.39
CA GLY A 745 21.69 27.76 -14.25
C GLY A 745 22.40 28.10 -12.93
N PRO A 746 21.82 27.76 -11.76
CA PRO A 746 22.50 27.94 -10.48
C PRO A 746 23.83 27.17 -10.49
N THR A 747 24.93 27.84 -10.13
CA THR A 747 26.24 27.20 -9.97
C THR A 747 26.14 26.23 -8.80
N LEU A 748 26.45 24.94 -9.00
CA LEU A 748 26.47 23.99 -7.89
C LEU A 748 27.50 24.48 -6.87
N GLY A 749 27.08 24.58 -5.61
CA GLY A 749 28.01 24.74 -4.50
C GLY A 749 28.92 23.51 -4.38
N ALA A 750 30.02 23.62 -3.62
CA ALA A 750 30.95 22.51 -3.45
C ALA A 750 30.32 21.29 -2.77
N ASP A 751 29.42 21.51 -1.80
CA ASP A 751 28.68 20.44 -1.13
C ASP A 751 27.73 19.71 -2.10
N GLU A 752 27.01 20.47 -2.94
CA GLU A 752 26.08 19.92 -3.94
C GLU A 752 26.82 19.19 -5.06
N ALA A 753 27.98 19.72 -5.49
CA ALA A 753 28.83 19.09 -6.49
C ALA A 753 29.47 17.80 -5.96
N PHE A 754 29.85 17.78 -4.68
CA PHE A 754 30.37 16.58 -4.03
C PHE A 754 29.27 15.50 -3.93
N ASP A 755 28.06 15.86 -3.49
CA ASP A 755 26.92 14.94 -3.43
C ASP A 755 26.48 14.42 -4.81
N ALA A 756 26.45 15.30 -5.83
CA ALA A 756 26.16 14.92 -7.20
C ALA A 756 27.08 13.80 -7.69
N VAL A 757 28.39 13.94 -7.45
CA VAL A 757 29.37 12.94 -7.89
C VAL A 757 29.37 11.72 -6.98
N MET A 758 29.44 11.90 -5.66
CA MET A 758 29.64 10.81 -4.70
C MET A 758 28.35 10.07 -4.33
N GLY A 759 27.25 10.79 -4.13
CA GLY A 759 25.93 10.22 -3.86
C GLY A 759 25.28 9.68 -5.13
N ARG A 760 25.07 10.56 -6.12
CA ARG A 760 24.29 10.23 -7.33
C ARG A 760 25.09 9.60 -8.47
N GLY A 761 26.43 9.68 -8.42
CA GLY A 761 27.29 9.07 -9.43
C GLY A 761 27.41 9.88 -10.72
N GLU A 762 27.02 11.16 -10.70
CA GLU A 762 27.16 12.06 -11.84
C GLU A 762 28.63 12.31 -12.18
N VAL A 763 28.89 12.70 -13.43
CA VAL A 763 30.21 13.16 -13.87
C VAL A 763 30.08 14.64 -14.22
N LEU A 764 30.75 15.50 -13.44
CA LEU A 764 30.73 16.94 -13.64
C LEU A 764 31.98 17.40 -14.41
N LEU A 765 31.85 18.43 -15.24
CA LEU A 765 32.99 19.08 -15.89
C LEU A 765 33.36 20.37 -15.17
N LEU A 766 34.66 20.66 -15.10
CA LEU A 766 35.19 21.97 -14.73
C LEU A 766 35.40 22.82 -15.99
N ALA A 767 35.38 24.14 -15.86
CA ALA A 767 35.53 25.11 -16.96
C ALA A 767 36.85 24.95 -17.75
N ASN A 768 37.86 24.32 -17.15
CA ASN A 768 39.15 24.00 -17.79
C ASN A 768 39.20 22.60 -18.44
N GLY A 769 38.07 21.91 -18.56
CA GLY A 769 37.95 20.60 -19.20
C GLY A 769 38.28 19.41 -18.30
N TRP A 770 38.53 19.62 -17.00
CA TRP A 770 38.70 18.51 -16.06
C TRP A 770 37.35 17.88 -15.70
N ARG A 771 37.37 16.62 -15.26
CA ARG A 771 36.17 15.86 -14.91
C ARG A 771 36.21 15.47 -13.45
N LEU A 772 35.11 15.67 -12.75
CA LEU A 772 34.87 15.14 -11.41
C LEU A 772 34.06 13.85 -11.57
N ALA A 773 34.59 12.73 -11.13
CA ALA A 773 33.92 11.43 -11.28
C ALA A 773 34.09 10.54 -10.05
N ARG A 774 33.03 9.80 -9.69
CA ARG A 774 33.12 8.76 -8.67
C ARG A 774 33.86 7.54 -9.23
N ARG A 775 34.91 7.14 -8.53
CA ARG A 775 35.77 6.03 -8.92
C ARG A 775 36.06 5.14 -7.74
N ARG A 776 35.99 3.83 -7.97
CA ARG A 776 36.36 2.83 -6.98
C ARG A 776 37.87 2.59 -7.04
N VAL A 777 38.56 2.85 -5.94
CA VAL A 777 40.01 2.66 -5.81
C VAL A 777 40.30 1.96 -4.49
N MET A 778 40.99 0.82 -4.53
CA MET A 778 41.30 -0.02 -3.36
C MET A 778 40.08 -0.32 -2.48
N GLY A 779 38.95 -0.66 -3.11
CA GLY A 779 37.72 -1.06 -2.44
C GLY A 779 36.77 0.09 -2.06
N ALA A 780 37.25 1.32 -1.92
CA ALA A 780 36.47 2.49 -1.52
C ALA A 780 36.03 3.36 -2.72
N GLN A 781 34.85 3.97 -2.64
CA GLN A 781 34.40 5.00 -3.60
C GLN A 781 35.05 6.34 -3.24
N ARG A 782 35.63 7.03 -4.23
CA ARG A 782 36.29 8.33 -4.05
C ARG A 782 35.97 9.28 -5.21
N LEU A 783 35.97 10.58 -4.94
CA LEU A 783 35.79 11.62 -5.96
C LEU A 783 37.15 11.88 -6.61
N GLU A 784 37.30 11.45 -7.86
CA GLU A 784 38.51 11.69 -8.65
C GLU A 784 38.37 12.95 -9.50
N ILE A 785 39.44 13.75 -9.54
CA ILE A 785 39.63 14.86 -10.46
C ILE A 785 40.49 14.36 -11.63
N GLU A 786 39.85 14.05 -12.75
CA GLU A 786 40.49 13.57 -13.97
C GLU A 786 40.90 14.75 -14.86
N GLY A 787 42.14 14.75 -15.36
CA GLY A 787 42.67 15.79 -16.25
C GLY A 787 43.83 16.67 -15.75
N PRO A 788 44.16 16.77 -14.45
CA PRO A 788 45.34 17.52 -14.00
C PRO A 788 46.65 17.02 -14.60
N ASP A 789 47.53 17.95 -14.98
CA ASP A 789 48.93 17.69 -15.39
C ASP A 789 49.90 17.83 -14.21
N ASP A 790 51.17 17.48 -14.43
CA ASP A 790 52.25 17.49 -13.42
C ASP A 790 52.41 18.87 -12.74
N ARG A 791 52.28 19.95 -13.51
CA ARG A 791 52.39 21.34 -13.04
C ARG A 791 51.28 21.73 -12.06
N ARG A 792 50.13 21.05 -12.11
CA ARG A 792 48.96 21.38 -11.28
C ARG A 792 48.81 20.50 -10.03
N LEU A 793 49.55 19.38 -9.95
CA LEU A 793 49.51 18.48 -8.79
C LEU A 793 49.91 19.18 -7.49
N THR A 794 50.94 20.02 -7.51
CA THR A 794 51.41 20.75 -6.31
C THR A 794 50.36 21.73 -5.79
N ALA A 795 49.62 22.39 -6.70
CA ALA A 795 48.53 23.30 -6.32
C ALA A 795 47.34 22.53 -5.74
N LEU A 796 46.96 21.41 -6.34
CA LEU A 796 45.86 20.56 -5.84
C LEU A 796 46.18 19.94 -4.47
N LYS A 797 47.43 19.54 -4.23
CA LYS A 797 47.87 19.11 -2.89
C LYS A 797 47.74 20.22 -1.84
N ARG A 798 48.06 21.47 -2.19
CA ARG A 798 47.88 22.63 -1.29
C ARG A 798 46.42 22.94 -1.01
N ALA A 799 45.54 22.68 -1.98
CA ALA A 799 44.08 22.76 -1.79
C ALA A 799 43.51 21.63 -0.92
N GLY A 800 44.32 20.61 -0.58
CA GLY A 800 43.94 19.49 0.28
C GLY A 800 43.59 18.19 -0.47
N CYS A 801 43.78 18.13 -1.79
CA CYS A 801 43.59 16.90 -2.56
C CYS A 801 44.69 15.87 -2.28
N THR A 802 44.32 14.60 -2.24
CA THR A 802 45.28 13.50 -2.16
C THR A 802 45.71 13.07 -3.56
N VAL A 803 46.98 12.73 -3.73
CA VAL A 803 47.51 12.22 -5.00
C VAL A 803 48.13 10.86 -4.75
N GLU A 804 47.64 9.85 -5.44
CA GLU A 804 48.10 8.47 -5.33
C GLU A 804 48.56 7.96 -6.70
N ILE A 805 49.54 7.06 -6.72
CA ILE A 805 49.99 6.40 -7.94
C ILE A 805 49.27 5.05 -8.03
N VAL A 806 48.39 4.91 -9.02
CA VAL A 806 47.65 3.66 -9.29
C VAL A 806 47.96 3.23 -10.72
N SER A 807 48.48 2.01 -10.90
CA SER A 807 48.89 1.49 -12.21
C SER A 807 49.80 2.45 -12.99
N TRP A 808 50.84 2.99 -12.33
CA TRP A 808 51.81 3.94 -12.88
C TRP A 808 51.25 5.32 -13.28
N ARG A 809 50.00 5.63 -12.93
CA ARG A 809 49.37 6.93 -13.19
C ARG A 809 49.09 7.67 -11.88
N ALA A 810 49.49 8.94 -11.82
CA ALA A 810 49.09 9.83 -10.73
C ALA A 810 47.59 10.16 -10.86
N ARG A 811 46.81 9.82 -9.83
CA ARG A 811 45.37 10.09 -9.72
C ARG A 811 45.14 11.04 -8.55
N VAL A 812 44.24 12.00 -8.73
CA VAL A 812 44.00 13.07 -7.77
C VAL A 812 42.59 12.94 -7.20
N PHE A 813 42.43 12.98 -5.89
CA PHE A 813 41.15 12.80 -5.21
C PHE A 813 40.84 13.97 -4.28
N ALA A 814 39.57 14.39 -4.27
CA ALA A 814 39.03 15.29 -3.26
C ALA A 814 38.33 14.44 -2.17
N PRO A 815 38.79 14.47 -0.91
CA PRO A 815 38.26 13.60 0.14
C PRO A 815 36.89 14.05 0.68
N ASP A 816 36.58 15.35 0.60
CA ASP A 816 35.33 15.92 1.10
C ASP A 816 34.96 17.20 0.32
N ALA A 817 33.75 17.71 0.59
CA ALA A 817 33.22 18.89 -0.06
C ALA A 817 34.00 20.18 0.25
N SER A 818 34.66 20.27 1.41
CA SER A 818 35.48 21.44 1.78
C SER A 818 36.79 21.52 0.97
N VAL A 819 37.38 20.37 0.63
CA VAL A 819 38.50 20.30 -0.30
C VAL A 819 38.02 20.62 -1.72
N LEU A 820 36.86 20.08 -2.11
CA LEU A 820 36.28 20.40 -3.41
C LEU A 820 35.99 21.91 -3.56
N ALA A 821 35.54 22.60 -2.50
CA ALA A 821 35.29 24.03 -2.51
C ALA A 821 36.54 24.84 -2.92
N ARG A 822 37.69 24.53 -2.30
CA ARG A 822 38.97 25.17 -2.64
C ARG A 822 39.46 24.85 -4.05
N VAL A 823 39.09 23.69 -4.59
CA VAL A 823 39.36 23.37 -6.00
C VAL A 823 38.48 24.20 -6.92
N LEU A 824 37.21 24.39 -6.57
CA LEU A 824 36.22 25.13 -7.34
C LEU A 824 36.43 26.66 -7.31
N GLU A 825 37.07 27.21 -6.26
CA GLU A 825 37.46 28.63 -6.17
C GLU A 825 38.35 29.07 -7.35
N ASP A 826 39.32 28.24 -7.72
CA ASP A 826 40.23 28.51 -8.85
C ASP A 826 39.68 27.98 -10.19
N ARG A 827 38.74 27.04 -10.15
CA ARG A 827 38.28 26.24 -11.29
C ARG A 827 36.78 25.95 -11.16
N PRO A 828 35.93 26.91 -11.53
CA PRO A 828 34.49 26.72 -11.44
C PRO A 828 34.04 25.55 -12.33
N LEU A 829 32.87 25.02 -12.01
CA LEU A 829 32.19 24.04 -12.87
C LEU A 829 31.93 24.66 -14.25
N ALA A 830 32.00 23.84 -15.30
CA ALA A 830 31.59 24.24 -16.63
C ALA A 830 30.06 24.43 -16.66
N ASP A 831 29.62 25.40 -17.46
CA ASP A 831 28.18 25.71 -17.66
C ASP A 831 27.39 24.55 -18.27
#